data_AF-A0A9P1N9A2-F1
#
_entry.id   AF-A0A9P1N9A2-F1
#
_cell.length_a   1.000
_cell.length_b   1.000
_cell.length_c   1.000
_cell.angle_alpha   90.00
_cell.angle_beta   90.00
_cell.angle_gamma   90.00
#
_symmetry.space_group_name_H-M   'P 1'
#
loop_
_entity.id
_entity.type
_entity.pdbx_description
1 polymer ?
#
loop_
_entity_poly.entity_id
_entity_poly.type
_entity_poly.pdbx_seq_one_letter_code
_entity_poly.pdbx_strand_id
1 'polypeptide(L)'
;MSVDNPKLRTDPFDRPKIDFDFFSDAEARCRSLLEKLEKSVDPKLKGEDLFKSSLKIFCAEWRSRKKNSEIALKGLLIVLELCLAQPTQQSSIFAALIDTLGYNTLTFWKSSVPHIYNSDLSYSTQYRDSLLFSLVLYDVNNSKNRLRELYAAVPGVRKSMLGTHAKLFGEKYRHIQMVRSRANSRMSSVQGSTEDLLSLDNDVVSDEHSEVTSNSHHSSIPNALCDLAHHKQRVINVSNAPPVSISRKTSGSWEIKQGSGGLVACVDPVMSGDRENIWLSNLGFNYQDENEDVAPSTNSLGLPLIKQARAGEVFHVLEENDKKVELTPKQQIVERDMSLLSVLNDYNKKSYQLNPVVVSNDDYNTYYGGISNGLLWPALHNLPQHIVSDYDDLSVLKDHWCSYVRVNYQFAINAARNSRAQDFIWIHDYHLMLCGAIMRSLESSLEVGFFLHIPFQPPEDFMTKYRIVADPIIRALLRFTKVGFQTSRDRETYVRLVRENIPRARIQYDARLDRYTIAHDGWTCSLGVFPVSIKIEDFLNIANDPQTRIEAETIRKNILSSSGPTGRFFFSVERFDYTKGIEEKLQAWKRFFEKHPDRIGKDVLLQVAVINRRSVESYRKYQDDCIAMAEQINNTIKSAEFPNWKPLIFETDGLPRTKLIAHYLAMDVGVVTPSKDGMNLVAKEMLVCNPVASLVLSTGAGTEVQLGSAGFYSDTDRCYHRVEDIHDIENFAESFYRASVESVESREENGRKLNKFLTEHDIEEWSSAFLDPNWTHEVISRSDVKQLADFYILMDKTARVRRQIVEVVLKGLPIRPHFTLSLENAKNALESSCEEGTNKLVLQTTNSADDVDDNNLEAKFDISDELNELQKDIAFLSFIQSDEITNVEQFIDTLGSFHPSGPSVFATEVENAVQLLVQGEHFHYFFTDRDGTLKSYACSYPTSIQPAYSAVIQAQFARRCAQFCAIVTTAPLIHIGILNVATIPEGYYAFGASAGREWYFNPAMQFKDDSVSDGDLQLLNNAFDKIEDLLETPEYRNFTWIGSGLQKHYGHITIAKQDVNNSIPKKKMIQLYEQITKIVNETDPAGTVLTIRESDLDIKIYTKAKLSGRIFNKGHGVRLVERKMGINLNDGNILVCGDSESDIPMLEECLSVAAANVYTIWVTEDDVLKEKVTSLCAQYSNTNIRFVSCPQVLLGAMAAATVKELTRGGSNETSFRLDQD
;
A
#
# COMPACT_ATOMS: atom_id res chain seq x y z
N MET A 1 -23.41 26.06 40.87
CA MET A 1 -23.21 27.52 41.05
C MET A 1 -21.80 27.78 41.57
N SER A 2 -20.83 27.83 40.65
CA SER A 2 -19.81 28.86 40.59
C SER A 2 -19.80 29.24 39.10
N VAL A 3 -20.10 30.50 38.82
CA VAL A 3 -20.32 31.02 37.47
C VAL A 3 -18.94 31.19 36.82
N ASP A 4 -18.46 30.16 36.14
CA ASP A 4 -17.29 30.28 35.28
C ASP A 4 -17.69 30.96 33.97
N ASN A 5 -17.43 32.26 33.97
CA ASN A 5 -17.37 33.11 32.80
C ASN A 5 -16.45 32.44 31.76
N PRO A 6 -16.92 32.04 30.56
CA PRO A 6 -16.05 31.45 29.56
C PRO A 6 -15.10 32.55 29.09
N LYS A 7 -13.87 32.58 29.64
CA LYS A 7 -12.80 33.41 29.10
C LYS A 7 -12.66 33.04 27.63
N LEU A 8 -13.10 33.93 26.74
CA LEU A 8 -12.87 33.82 25.31
C LEU A 8 -11.38 33.57 25.10
N ARG A 9 -11.06 32.42 24.48
CA ARG A 9 -9.69 31.99 24.22
C ARG A 9 -8.94 33.08 23.45
N THR A 10 -7.71 33.35 23.85
CA THR A 10 -6.86 34.35 23.19
C THR A 10 -6.03 33.77 22.05
N ASP A 11 -5.82 32.45 22.00
CA ASP A 11 -5.06 31.75 20.97
C ASP A 11 -6.01 30.93 20.05
N PRO A 12 -6.02 31.16 18.72
CA PRO A 12 -6.95 30.54 17.78
C PRO A 12 -6.76 29.03 17.52
N PHE A 13 -5.92 28.31 18.28
CA PHE A 13 -5.70 26.87 18.07
C PHE A 13 -5.61 25.99 19.33
N ASP A 14 -5.91 26.55 20.51
CA ASP A 14 -5.87 25.84 21.79
C ASP A 14 -7.24 25.18 22.09
N ARG A 15 -7.29 23.85 22.27
CA ARG A 15 -8.53 23.05 22.41
C ARG A 15 -8.67 22.41 23.81
N PRO A 16 -9.79 22.61 24.53
CA PRO A 16 -10.17 21.80 25.68
C PRO A 16 -10.85 20.49 25.25
N LYS A 17 -10.72 19.47 26.12
CA LYS A 17 -11.09 18.07 25.90
C LYS A 17 -12.60 17.74 25.77
N ILE A 18 -13.51 18.71 25.63
CA ILE A 18 -14.96 18.49 25.81
C ILE A 18 -15.77 18.94 24.58
N ASP A 19 -16.70 18.08 24.15
CA ASP A 19 -17.69 18.23 23.07
C ASP A 19 -18.49 19.54 23.16
N PHE A 20 -17.98 20.62 22.57
CA PHE A 20 -18.73 21.85 22.31
C PHE A 20 -19.02 22.00 20.82
N ASP A 21 -20.17 22.60 20.50
CA ASP A 21 -20.58 22.99 19.14
C ASP A 21 -19.59 24.03 18.57
N PHE A 22 -18.53 23.52 17.96
CA PHE A 22 -17.35 24.25 17.45
C PHE A 22 -17.72 25.38 16.50
N PHE A 23 -18.78 25.19 15.72
CA PHE A 23 -19.24 26.16 14.73
C PHE A 23 -19.82 27.41 15.41
N SER A 24 -20.61 27.23 16.48
CA SER A 24 -21.17 28.31 17.31
C SER A 24 -20.06 29.10 18.04
N ASP A 25 -19.03 28.42 18.55
CA ASP A 25 -17.89 29.09 19.21
C ASP A 25 -17.09 29.95 18.22
N ALA A 26 -16.81 29.43 17.03
CA ALA A 26 -16.12 30.18 15.98
C ALA A 26 -16.91 31.43 15.54
N GLU A 27 -18.24 31.35 15.44
CA GLU A 27 -19.10 32.51 15.15
C GLU A 27 -19.01 33.58 16.25
N ALA A 28 -19.08 33.18 17.53
CA ALA A 28 -19.02 34.10 18.65
C ALA A 28 -17.68 34.85 18.71
N ARG A 29 -16.55 34.14 18.51
CA ARG A 29 -15.22 34.74 18.46
C ARG A 29 -15.06 35.69 17.26
N CYS A 30 -15.56 35.31 16.09
CA CYS A 30 -15.56 36.16 14.90
C CYS A 30 -16.32 37.48 15.14
N ARG A 31 -17.52 37.42 15.73
CA ARG A 31 -18.30 38.63 16.06
C ARG A 31 -17.59 39.52 17.07
N SER A 32 -17.00 38.95 18.11
CA SER A 32 -16.24 39.70 19.10
C SER A 32 -15.03 40.44 18.49
N LEU A 33 -14.35 39.84 17.51
CA LEU A 33 -13.24 40.51 16.80
C LEU A 33 -13.74 41.61 15.87
N LEU A 34 -14.90 41.45 15.22
CA LEU A 34 -15.51 42.49 14.40
C LEU A 34 -15.93 43.72 15.22
N GLU A 35 -16.50 43.49 16.41
CA GLU A 35 -16.81 44.55 17.38
C GLU A 35 -15.55 45.32 17.81
N LYS A 36 -14.45 44.62 18.09
CA LYS A 36 -13.15 45.23 18.41
C LYS A 36 -12.54 46.03 17.25
N LEU A 37 -12.93 45.73 16.01
CA LEU A 37 -12.53 46.47 14.81
C LEU A 37 -13.46 47.66 14.49
N GLU A 38 -14.51 47.87 15.30
CA GLU A 38 -15.58 48.86 15.06
C GLU A 38 -16.28 48.66 13.70
N LYS A 39 -16.39 47.40 13.24
CA LYS A 39 -17.06 47.03 11.98
C LYS A 39 -18.28 46.16 12.27
N SER A 40 -19.44 46.54 11.74
CA SER A 40 -20.68 45.77 11.88
C SER A 40 -20.95 44.89 10.66
N VAL A 41 -21.23 43.61 10.89
CA VAL A 41 -21.85 42.70 9.91
C VAL A 41 -23.33 42.55 10.25
N ASP A 42 -24.20 42.32 9.26
CA ASP A 42 -25.65 42.17 9.49
C ASP A 42 -25.91 41.12 10.58
N PRO A 43 -26.62 41.48 11.68
CA PRO A 43 -26.92 40.56 12.77
C PRO A 43 -27.77 39.37 12.36
N LYS A 44 -28.43 39.40 11.20
CA LYS A 44 -29.24 38.30 10.66
C LYS A 44 -28.42 37.22 9.95
N LEU A 45 -27.17 37.50 9.54
CA LEU A 45 -26.31 36.52 8.87
C LEU A 45 -25.84 35.46 9.86
N LYS A 46 -26.00 34.18 9.54
CA LYS A 46 -25.52 33.03 10.32
C LYS A 46 -24.76 32.07 9.42
N GLY A 47 -23.92 31.23 10.02
CA GLY A 47 -23.15 30.19 9.34
C GLY A 47 -22.18 30.70 8.28
N GLU A 48 -22.12 30.00 7.15
CA GLU A 48 -21.10 30.26 6.11
C GLU A 48 -21.11 31.71 5.61
N ASP A 49 -22.29 32.34 5.54
CA ASP A 49 -22.45 33.70 5.00
C ASP A 49 -21.87 34.77 5.95
N LEU A 50 -21.91 34.51 7.26
CA LEU A 50 -21.22 35.34 8.26
C LEU A 50 -19.71 35.28 8.03
N PHE A 51 -19.14 34.08 7.87
CA PHE A 51 -17.69 33.93 7.67
C PHE A 51 -17.23 34.54 6.35
N LYS A 52 -17.96 34.33 5.24
CA LYS A 52 -17.64 34.95 3.93
C LYS A 52 -17.66 36.48 3.97
N SER A 53 -18.62 37.06 4.68
CA SER A 53 -18.72 38.53 4.85
C SER A 53 -17.61 39.06 5.76
N SER A 54 -17.31 38.36 6.84
CA SER A 54 -16.26 38.71 7.81
C SER A 54 -14.87 38.63 7.20
N LEU A 55 -14.61 37.64 6.33
CA LEU A 55 -13.35 37.46 5.60
C LEU A 55 -12.96 38.71 4.79
N LYS A 56 -13.93 39.33 4.11
CA LYS A 56 -13.69 40.56 3.32
C LYS A 56 -13.23 41.70 4.22
N ILE A 57 -13.83 41.84 5.41
CA ILE A 57 -13.50 42.87 6.39
C ILE A 57 -12.13 42.62 7.00
N PHE A 58 -11.87 41.40 7.49
CA PHE A 58 -10.58 41.04 8.07
C PHE A 58 -9.44 41.16 7.05
N CYS A 59 -9.65 40.74 5.80
CA CYS A 59 -8.61 40.88 4.78
C CYS A 59 -8.34 42.34 4.41
N ALA A 60 -9.37 43.19 4.31
CA ALA A 60 -9.19 44.63 4.06
C ALA A 60 -8.43 45.34 5.18
N GLU A 61 -8.77 45.06 6.44
CA GLU A 61 -8.10 45.66 7.61
C GLU A 61 -6.68 45.10 7.79
N TRP A 62 -6.47 43.81 7.58
CA TRP A 62 -5.13 43.19 7.60
C TRP A 62 -4.22 43.74 6.50
N ARG A 63 -4.76 43.99 5.30
CA ARG A 63 -4.03 44.65 4.19
C ARG A 63 -3.65 46.09 4.50
N SER A 64 -4.41 46.78 5.36
CA SER A 64 -4.12 48.17 5.71
C SER A 64 -2.82 48.34 6.50
N ARG A 65 -2.29 47.26 7.12
CA ARG A 65 -1.09 47.24 7.97
C ARG A 65 -1.09 48.31 9.09
N LYS A 66 -2.28 48.73 9.55
CA LYS A 66 -2.45 49.71 10.63
C LYS A 66 -2.53 49.01 12.00
N LYS A 67 -2.75 49.80 13.06
CA LYS A 67 -2.88 49.36 14.47
C LYS A 67 -3.82 48.15 14.67
N ASN A 68 -4.80 47.97 13.79
CA ASN A 68 -5.81 46.91 13.87
C ASN A 68 -5.45 45.62 13.11
N SER A 69 -4.29 45.56 12.46
CA SER A 69 -3.88 44.44 11.59
C SER A 69 -3.70 43.12 12.35
N GLU A 70 -3.27 43.15 13.62
CA GLU A 70 -3.09 41.95 14.43
C GLU A 70 -4.45 41.31 14.82
N ILE A 71 -5.44 42.14 15.12
CA ILE A 71 -6.82 41.72 15.42
C ILE A 71 -7.44 41.10 14.16
N ALA A 72 -7.21 41.70 13.01
CA ALA A 72 -7.66 41.19 11.72
C ALA A 72 -6.99 39.84 11.35
N LEU A 73 -5.68 39.67 11.63
CA LEU A 73 -4.99 38.40 11.46
C LEU A 73 -5.60 37.30 12.33
N LYS A 74 -5.90 37.59 13.61
CA LYS A 74 -6.59 36.63 14.50
C LYS A 74 -7.96 36.23 13.94
N GLY A 75 -8.69 37.17 13.34
CA GLY A 75 -9.95 36.88 12.64
C GLY A 75 -9.77 35.93 11.45
N LEU A 76 -8.74 36.15 10.63
CA LEU A 76 -8.40 35.26 9.52
C LEU A 76 -7.96 33.85 10.00
N LEU A 77 -7.23 33.77 11.12
CA LEU A 77 -6.82 32.50 11.72
C LEU A 77 -8.00 31.67 12.26
N ILE A 78 -9.03 32.32 12.81
CA ILE A 78 -10.25 31.63 13.25
C ILE A 78 -10.99 31.01 12.06
N VAL A 79 -11.08 31.73 10.95
CA VAL A 79 -11.72 31.19 9.73
C VAL A 79 -10.88 30.04 9.16
N LEU A 80 -9.56 30.16 9.21
CA LEU A 80 -8.66 29.09 8.82
C LEU A 80 -8.80 27.85 9.74
N GLU A 81 -8.91 28.04 11.06
CA GLU A 81 -9.17 26.96 12.02
C GLU A 81 -10.47 26.22 11.68
N LEU A 82 -11.53 26.96 11.34
CA LEU A 82 -12.81 26.39 10.93
C LEU A 82 -12.69 25.57 9.65
N CYS A 83 -11.98 26.10 8.64
CA CYS A 83 -11.69 25.37 7.41
C CYS A 83 -10.89 24.08 7.66
N LEU A 84 -9.96 24.10 8.63
CA LEU A 84 -9.13 22.95 8.97
C LEU A 84 -9.86 21.90 9.83
N ALA A 85 -10.95 22.27 10.50
CA ALA A 85 -11.72 21.37 11.35
C ALA A 85 -12.76 20.53 10.57
N GLN A 86 -13.09 20.90 9.34
CA GLN A 86 -14.12 20.22 8.55
C GLN A 86 -13.55 19.15 7.59
N PRO A 87 -14.18 17.96 7.46
CA PRO A 87 -13.84 16.98 6.43
C PRO A 87 -14.24 17.50 5.03
N THR A 88 -13.69 16.85 3.99
CA THR A 88 -13.62 17.22 2.56
C THR A 88 -14.89 17.69 1.83
N GLN A 89 -16.06 17.78 2.48
CA GLN A 89 -17.35 18.11 1.88
C GLN A 89 -17.79 19.59 1.96
N GLN A 90 -17.07 20.49 2.66
CA GLN A 90 -17.40 21.94 2.66
C GLN A 90 -16.24 22.81 2.15
N SER A 91 -16.20 23.07 0.84
CA SER A 91 -15.16 23.89 0.18
C SER A 91 -15.53 25.37 0.03
N SER A 92 -16.73 25.80 0.42
CA SER A 92 -17.22 27.14 0.07
C SER A 92 -16.49 28.25 0.86
N ILE A 93 -16.21 28.02 2.16
CA ILE A 93 -15.54 28.98 3.06
C ILE A 93 -14.04 29.04 2.75
N PHE A 94 -13.42 27.89 2.50
CA PHE A 94 -11.99 27.84 2.17
C PHE A 94 -11.70 28.49 0.81
N ALA A 95 -12.52 28.23 -0.21
CA ALA A 95 -12.43 28.92 -1.49
C ALA A 95 -12.57 30.44 -1.31
N ALA A 96 -13.56 30.88 -0.52
CA ALA A 96 -13.74 32.30 -0.21
C ALA A 96 -12.54 32.91 0.53
N LEU A 97 -11.89 32.18 1.46
CA LEU A 97 -10.67 32.64 2.14
C LEU A 97 -9.54 32.88 1.14
N ILE A 98 -9.28 31.92 0.24
CA ILE A 98 -8.21 32.02 -0.76
C ILE A 98 -8.50 33.13 -1.77
N ASP A 99 -9.72 33.20 -2.31
CA ASP A 99 -10.14 34.24 -3.24
C ASP A 99 -10.03 35.63 -2.62
N THR A 100 -10.41 35.76 -1.35
CA THR A 100 -10.34 37.03 -0.63
C THR A 100 -8.88 37.42 -0.34
N LEU A 101 -8.00 36.48 0.00
CA LEU A 101 -6.57 36.73 0.25
C LEU A 101 -5.82 37.19 -1.01
N GLY A 102 -6.13 36.63 -2.18
CA GLY A 102 -5.57 37.03 -3.49
C GLY A 102 -4.03 36.95 -3.53
N TYR A 103 -3.35 38.01 -3.98
CA TYR A 103 -1.87 38.05 -4.06
C TYR A 103 -1.17 38.10 -2.67
N ASN A 104 -1.89 38.44 -1.60
CA ASN A 104 -1.33 38.53 -0.24
C ASN A 104 -1.35 37.20 0.53
N THR A 105 -1.82 36.13 -0.12
CA THR A 105 -1.88 34.78 0.44
C THR A 105 -0.53 34.36 1.02
N LEU A 106 0.58 34.73 0.35
CA LEU A 106 1.95 34.46 0.78
C LEU A 106 2.28 35.01 2.19
N THR A 107 1.95 36.28 2.43
CA THR A 107 2.19 36.96 3.71
C THR A 107 1.31 36.42 4.82
N PHE A 108 0.10 35.97 4.47
CA PHE A 108 -0.84 35.38 5.41
C PHE A 108 -0.29 34.05 5.93
N TRP A 109 0.14 33.17 5.02
CA TRP A 109 0.71 31.88 5.40
C TRP A 109 1.99 32.01 6.22
N LYS A 110 2.90 32.94 5.87
CA LYS A 110 4.06 33.25 6.73
C LYS A 110 3.66 33.59 8.17
N SER A 111 2.56 34.34 8.32
CA SER A 111 2.08 34.76 9.64
C SER A 111 1.29 33.66 10.36
N SER A 112 0.66 32.74 9.63
CA SER A 112 -0.21 31.70 10.20
C SER A 112 0.51 30.40 10.52
N VAL A 113 1.60 30.06 9.82
CA VAL A 113 2.33 28.79 9.97
C VAL A 113 2.75 28.47 11.40
N PRO A 114 3.37 29.40 12.16
CA PRO A 114 3.73 29.12 13.55
C PRO A 114 2.51 28.74 14.42
N HIS A 115 1.35 29.35 14.15
CA HIS A 115 0.11 29.07 14.88
C HIS A 115 -0.51 27.72 14.50
N ILE A 116 -0.49 27.36 13.21
CA ILE A 116 -0.94 26.04 12.74
C ILE A 116 0.02 24.95 13.26
N TYR A 117 1.32 25.23 13.35
CA TYR A 117 2.29 24.26 13.87
C TYR A 117 2.12 24.01 15.38
N ASN A 118 1.81 25.06 16.14
CA ASN A 118 1.54 24.95 17.58
C ASN A 118 0.13 24.40 17.89
N SER A 119 -0.70 24.14 16.89
CA SER A 119 -2.07 23.64 17.08
C SER A 119 -2.09 22.17 17.49
N ASP A 120 -3.06 21.75 18.31
CA ASP A 120 -3.13 20.37 18.84
C ASP A 120 -3.33 19.30 17.73
N LEU A 121 -2.30 18.52 17.43
CA LEU A 121 -2.27 17.51 16.35
C LEU A 121 -3.13 16.27 16.64
N SER A 122 -3.65 16.12 17.86
CA SER A 122 -4.41 14.94 18.27
C SER A 122 -5.76 14.76 17.53
N TYR A 123 -6.28 15.82 16.91
CA TYR A 123 -7.58 15.85 16.24
C TYR A 123 -7.47 16.15 14.73
N SER A 124 -6.45 15.63 14.04
CA SER A 124 -6.19 16.00 12.64
C SER A 124 -7.35 15.67 11.69
N THR A 125 -7.46 16.49 10.65
CA THR A 125 -8.21 16.19 9.42
C THR A 125 -7.16 15.96 8.32
N GLN A 126 -7.47 15.11 7.33
CA GLN A 126 -6.56 14.86 6.18
C GLN A 126 -6.05 16.15 5.53
N TYR A 127 -6.86 17.22 5.58
CA TYR A 127 -6.54 18.54 5.03
C TYR A 127 -5.48 19.31 5.84
N ARG A 128 -5.53 19.24 7.17
CA ARG A 128 -4.61 19.95 8.06
C ARG A 128 -3.20 19.38 8.00
N ASP A 129 -3.06 18.06 7.96
CA ASP A 129 -1.75 17.42 7.85
C ASP A 129 -1.14 17.74 6.48
N SER A 130 -1.90 17.59 5.39
CA SER A 130 -1.44 17.99 4.05
C SER A 130 -1.06 19.47 3.98
N LEU A 131 -1.83 20.37 4.62
CA LEU A 131 -1.52 21.80 4.65
C LEU A 131 -0.30 22.11 5.53
N LEU A 132 -0.13 21.46 6.68
CA LEU A 132 1.05 21.60 7.54
C LEU A 132 2.31 21.11 6.82
N PHE A 133 2.27 19.93 6.20
CA PHE A 133 3.36 19.43 5.36
C PHE A 133 3.64 20.39 4.21
N SER A 134 2.59 20.89 3.54
CA SER A 134 2.68 21.88 2.47
C SER A 134 3.32 23.21 2.89
N LEU A 135 3.08 23.62 4.13
CA LEU A 135 3.56 24.88 4.70
C LEU A 135 4.95 24.77 5.33
N VAL A 136 5.36 23.57 5.78
CA VAL A 136 6.75 23.29 6.20
C VAL A 136 7.70 23.27 4.99
N LEU A 137 7.17 22.90 3.81
CA LEU A 137 7.87 22.99 2.52
C LEU A 137 7.92 24.39 1.93
N TYR A 138 7.02 25.24 2.40
CA TYR A 138 7.07 26.67 2.14
C TYR A 138 8.16 27.24 3.05
N ASP A 139 9.39 27.28 2.54
CA ASP A 139 10.52 27.92 3.20
C ASP A 139 10.11 29.34 3.66
N VAL A 140 9.79 29.44 4.96
CA VAL A 140 9.21 30.63 5.58
C VAL A 140 10.19 31.79 5.50
N ASN A 141 11.49 31.50 5.35
CA ASN A 141 12.53 32.50 5.19
C ASN A 141 12.62 32.99 3.73
N ASN A 142 12.50 32.12 2.73
CA ASN A 142 12.87 32.46 1.35
C ASN A 142 11.75 32.97 0.41
N SER A 143 10.52 33.19 0.88
CA SER A 143 9.51 34.03 0.19
C SER A 143 9.21 33.71 -1.30
N LYS A 144 9.38 32.46 -1.77
CA LYS A 144 9.13 32.13 -3.19
C LYS A 144 7.74 31.56 -3.47
N ASN A 145 7.20 31.98 -4.61
CA ASN A 145 5.80 31.90 -5.02
C ASN A 145 5.39 30.50 -5.55
N ARG A 146 5.42 29.44 -4.73
CA ARG A 146 5.01 28.07 -5.14
C ARG A 146 3.68 27.57 -4.59
N LEU A 147 3.00 28.40 -3.81
CA LEU A 147 1.69 28.08 -3.25
C LEU A 147 0.67 27.65 -4.33
N ARG A 148 0.75 28.23 -5.53
CA ARG A 148 -0.16 27.97 -6.66
C ARG A 148 -0.02 26.58 -7.28
N GLU A 149 1.19 26.02 -7.31
CA GLU A 149 1.48 24.67 -7.80
C GLU A 149 1.14 23.60 -6.76
N LEU A 150 1.33 23.93 -5.48
CA LEU A 150 1.02 23.04 -4.36
C LEU A 150 -0.49 22.97 -4.07
N TYR A 151 -1.21 24.08 -4.24
CA TYR A 151 -2.69 24.08 -4.24
C TYR A 151 -3.31 23.32 -5.41
N ALA A 152 -2.56 23.10 -6.50
CA ALA A 152 -2.98 22.20 -7.57
C ALA A 152 -2.82 20.71 -7.19
N ALA A 153 -2.01 20.39 -6.18
CA ALA A 153 -1.72 19.02 -5.72
C ALA A 153 -2.68 18.51 -4.63
N VAL A 154 -3.37 19.39 -3.89
CA VAL A 154 -4.36 18.98 -2.86
C VAL A 154 -5.74 18.72 -3.50
N PRO A 155 -6.26 17.48 -3.50
CA PRO A 155 -7.44 17.08 -4.29
C PRO A 155 -8.73 17.87 -4.03
N GLY A 156 -8.90 18.42 -2.81
CA GLY A 156 -10.07 19.22 -2.42
C GLY A 156 -10.07 20.65 -2.98
N VAL A 157 -8.90 21.28 -3.09
CA VAL A 157 -8.77 22.66 -3.64
C VAL A 157 -8.88 22.64 -5.17
N ARG A 158 -8.42 21.55 -5.80
CA ARG A 158 -8.56 21.27 -7.24
C ARG A 158 -10.02 21.20 -7.70
N LYS A 159 -10.93 20.66 -6.88
CA LYS A 159 -12.36 20.56 -7.19
C LYS A 159 -13.10 21.90 -7.19
N SER A 160 -12.62 22.90 -6.43
CA SER A 160 -13.29 24.19 -6.27
C SER A 160 -12.80 25.30 -7.22
N MET A 161 -11.58 25.22 -7.74
CA MET A 161 -10.95 26.30 -8.53
C MET A 161 -10.86 26.02 -10.03
N LEU A 162 -11.06 24.78 -10.49
CA LEU A 162 -10.97 24.44 -11.91
C LEU A 162 -12.09 23.48 -12.30
N GLY A 163 -13.27 24.07 -12.49
CA GLY A 163 -14.28 23.50 -13.35
C GLY A 163 -13.62 23.00 -14.64
N THR A 164 -13.76 21.69 -14.86
CA THR A 164 -13.77 21.05 -16.17
C THR A 164 -12.44 20.93 -16.95
N HIS A 165 -11.30 21.53 -16.55
CA HIS A 165 -10.04 21.40 -17.33
C HIS A 165 -8.70 21.06 -16.60
N ALA A 166 -8.61 20.97 -15.27
CA ALA A 166 -7.44 20.33 -14.62
C ALA A 166 -7.46 18.78 -14.72
N LYS A 167 -8.62 18.24 -15.12
CA LYS A 167 -8.88 16.82 -15.42
C LYS A 167 -8.23 16.35 -16.74
N LEU A 168 -7.82 17.28 -17.61
CA LEU A 168 -7.14 17.05 -18.91
C LEU A 168 -5.62 17.29 -18.88
N PHE A 169 -5.09 17.91 -17.82
CA PHE A 169 -3.69 18.34 -17.80
C PHE A 169 -2.68 17.19 -17.59
N GLY A 170 -3.14 16.01 -17.20
CA GLY A 170 -2.36 14.77 -17.30
C GLY A 170 -2.71 13.91 -18.51
N GLU A 171 -3.86 14.11 -19.16
CA GLU A 171 -4.18 13.40 -20.42
C GLU A 171 -3.23 13.80 -21.57
N LYS A 172 -2.36 14.80 -21.42
CA LYS A 172 -1.27 15.15 -22.36
C LYS A 172 0.13 15.03 -21.72
N TYR A 173 0.21 14.35 -20.58
CA TYR A 173 1.32 13.45 -20.33
C TYR A 173 1.22 12.18 -21.20
N ARG A 174 0.04 11.91 -21.84
CA ARG A 174 0.02 11.30 -23.19
C ARG A 174 1.09 12.00 -24.02
N HIS A 175 1.55 11.32 -25.05
CA HIS A 175 2.28 11.92 -26.16
C HIS A 175 3.76 12.23 -25.89
N ILE A 176 4.14 12.64 -24.67
CA ILE A 176 5.55 12.92 -24.32
C ILE A 176 6.37 11.62 -24.18
N GLN A 177 5.79 10.54 -23.64
CA GLN A 177 6.40 9.20 -23.66
C GLN A 177 6.37 8.58 -25.07
N MET A 178 5.25 8.66 -25.80
CA MET A 178 5.11 8.07 -27.15
C MET A 178 6.04 8.67 -28.22
N VAL A 179 6.50 9.91 -28.07
CA VAL A 179 7.42 10.57 -29.03
C VAL A 179 8.89 10.35 -28.67
N ARG A 180 9.21 10.08 -27.39
CA ARG A 180 10.59 9.85 -26.95
C ARG A 180 11.22 8.57 -27.49
N SER A 181 10.44 7.59 -27.95
CA SER A 181 10.99 6.39 -28.61
C SER A 181 10.54 6.16 -30.05
N ARG A 182 9.75 7.06 -30.66
CA ARG A 182 9.83 7.24 -32.13
C ARG A 182 11.17 7.87 -32.54
N ALA A 183 11.90 8.47 -31.59
CA ALA A 183 13.13 9.22 -31.84
C ALA A 183 14.43 8.41 -31.79
N ASN A 184 14.56 7.32 -31.02
CA ASN A 184 15.83 6.56 -31.05
C ASN A 184 15.95 5.59 -32.24
N SER A 185 14.85 5.26 -32.93
CA SER A 185 14.87 4.36 -34.10
C SER A 185 14.54 5.04 -35.44
N ARG A 186 14.31 6.36 -35.47
CA ARG A 186 14.29 7.15 -36.74
C ARG A 186 15.45 8.13 -36.91
N MET A 187 16.35 8.24 -35.93
CA MET A 187 17.60 9.01 -36.03
C MET A 187 18.76 8.20 -35.42
N SER A 188 19.07 7.03 -35.98
CA SER A 188 20.12 7.00 -36.99
C SER A 188 19.67 6.24 -38.24
N SER A 189 18.84 6.95 -39.02
CA SER A 189 18.75 6.91 -40.49
C SER A 189 18.56 5.56 -41.18
N VAL A 190 17.35 5.37 -41.71
CA VAL A 190 17.22 4.90 -43.11
C VAL A 190 16.89 6.13 -43.95
N GLN A 191 17.93 6.88 -44.30
CA GLN A 191 18.06 7.47 -45.62
C GLN A 191 19.33 6.82 -46.20
N GLY A 192 19.28 6.11 -47.33
CA GLY A 192 18.16 6.03 -48.25
C GLY A 192 18.19 4.79 -49.12
N SER A 193 16.99 4.39 -49.54
CA SER A 193 16.81 3.85 -50.87
C SER A 193 16.96 5.00 -51.87
N THR A 194 18.02 4.97 -52.67
CA THR A 194 18.09 5.72 -53.92
C THR A 194 17.52 4.86 -55.06
N GLU A 195 16.53 5.39 -55.76
CA GLU A 195 16.45 5.29 -57.22
C GLU A 195 16.05 6.67 -57.74
N ASP A 196 17.04 7.51 -58.04
CA ASP A 196 17.20 8.07 -59.39
C ASP A 196 18.64 8.61 -59.59
N LEU A 197 19.37 7.93 -60.48
CA LEU A 197 20.41 8.43 -61.40
C LEU A 197 21.60 9.27 -60.86
N LEU A 198 22.77 8.63 -60.65
CA LEU A 198 24.04 8.78 -61.43
C LEU A 198 25.35 8.55 -60.61
N SER A 199 26.12 7.57 -61.11
CA SER A 199 27.59 7.50 -61.20
C SER A 199 28.50 7.28 -59.97
N LEU A 200 29.09 6.07 -59.99
CA LEU A 200 30.54 5.73 -59.93
C LEU A 200 31.27 5.55 -58.57
N ASP A 201 31.62 4.27 -58.38
CA ASP A 201 32.93 3.71 -57.99
C ASP A 201 33.30 3.43 -56.52
N ASN A 202 33.37 2.11 -56.22
CA ASN A 202 34.50 1.32 -55.68
C ASN A 202 35.10 1.76 -54.31
N ASP A 203 35.30 0.94 -53.27
CA ASP A 203 36.02 -0.34 -53.22
C ASP A 203 35.90 -0.99 -51.80
N VAL A 204 35.64 -2.31 -51.77
CA VAL A 204 36.28 -3.44 -50.98
C VAL A 204 36.88 -3.11 -49.58
N VAL A 205 36.62 -3.83 -48.46
CA VAL A 205 37.00 -5.23 -48.14
C VAL A 205 36.31 -5.73 -46.84
N SER A 206 36.03 -7.03 -46.87
CA SER A 206 35.49 -8.03 -45.91
C SER A 206 35.66 -7.87 -44.39
N ASP A 207 34.66 -8.38 -43.64
CA ASP A 207 34.89 -9.53 -42.76
C ASP A 207 33.60 -10.33 -42.47
N GLU A 208 33.81 -11.64 -42.27
CA GLU A 208 32.89 -12.76 -42.46
C GLU A 208 31.90 -13.05 -41.30
N HIS A 209 30.76 -13.62 -41.71
CA HIS A 209 29.78 -14.46 -41.03
C HIS A 209 29.99 -14.95 -39.58
N SER A 210 28.93 -14.84 -38.77
CA SER A 210 28.21 -16.04 -38.30
C SER A 210 26.81 -15.71 -37.81
N GLU A 211 25.85 -16.47 -38.34
CA GLU A 211 24.41 -16.37 -38.16
C GLU A 211 23.96 -16.88 -36.79
N VAL A 212 22.99 -16.20 -36.18
CA VAL A 212 21.91 -16.83 -35.40
C VAL A 212 20.59 -16.24 -35.85
N THR A 213 19.67 -17.14 -36.14
CA THR A 213 18.47 -17.05 -36.96
C THR A 213 17.25 -16.39 -36.28
N SER A 214 16.60 -15.53 -37.07
CA SER A 214 15.13 -15.38 -37.26
C SER A 214 14.19 -15.03 -36.08
N ASN A 215 13.85 -13.73 -36.01
CA ASN A 215 12.52 -13.14 -36.20
C ASN A 215 11.24 -13.83 -35.63
N SER A 216 10.56 -13.09 -34.76
CA SER A 216 9.12 -12.81 -34.90
C SER A 216 8.84 -11.32 -34.62
N HIS A 217 8.48 -10.59 -35.67
CA HIS A 217 7.97 -9.22 -35.59
C HIS A 217 6.45 -9.27 -35.42
N HIS A 218 5.92 -8.83 -34.27
CA HIS A 218 4.51 -8.45 -34.15
C HIS A 218 4.37 -6.93 -34.19
N SER A 219 3.68 -6.45 -35.22
CA SER A 219 3.20 -5.09 -35.39
C SER A 219 2.07 -4.80 -34.38
N SER A 220 2.19 -3.69 -33.67
CA SER A 220 1.21 -3.23 -32.69
C SER A 220 -0.09 -2.74 -33.35
N ILE A 221 -1.12 -3.59 -33.33
CA ILE A 221 -2.53 -3.21 -33.51
C ILE A 221 -3.10 -2.93 -32.11
N PRO A 222 -3.79 -1.81 -31.84
CA PRO A 222 -4.44 -1.58 -30.55
C PRO A 222 -5.72 -2.42 -30.45
N ASN A 223 -5.76 -3.49 -29.62
CA ASN A 223 -6.91 -4.40 -29.37
C ASN A 223 -6.66 -5.28 -28.09
N ALA A 224 -7.62 -5.79 -27.27
CA ALA A 224 -9.09 -5.67 -27.29
C ALA A 224 -9.88 -5.97 -25.96
N LEU A 225 -9.35 -6.53 -24.86
CA LEU A 225 -10.13 -6.71 -23.60
C LEU A 225 -9.63 -5.88 -22.40
N CYS A 226 -8.32 -5.71 -22.29
CA CYS A 226 -7.67 -4.93 -21.25
C CYS A 226 -6.57 -4.07 -21.89
N ASP A 227 -6.60 -2.75 -21.72
CA ASP A 227 -5.51 -1.85 -22.13
C ASP A 227 -4.38 -1.92 -21.09
N LEU A 228 -3.80 -3.10 -20.89
CA LEU A 228 -2.75 -3.33 -19.90
C LEU A 228 -1.38 -3.30 -20.57
N ALA A 229 -0.50 -2.40 -20.11
CA ALA A 229 0.91 -2.46 -20.44
C ALA A 229 1.57 -3.51 -19.52
N HIS A 230 2.04 -4.64 -20.10
CA HIS A 230 2.80 -5.64 -19.35
C HIS A 230 4.10 -5.05 -18.83
N HIS A 231 4.14 -4.81 -17.53
CA HIS A 231 5.33 -4.41 -16.82
C HIS A 231 5.34 -5.18 -15.51
N LYS A 232 6.29 -6.13 -15.40
CA LYS A 232 6.60 -6.86 -14.17
C LYS A 232 6.72 -5.87 -13.00
N GLN A 233 6.25 -6.27 -11.82
CA GLN A 233 6.37 -5.46 -10.61
C GLN A 233 7.84 -5.23 -10.31
N ARG A 234 8.26 -3.96 -10.23
CA ARG A 234 9.63 -3.57 -9.89
C ARG A 234 9.70 -3.17 -8.43
N VAL A 235 10.91 -3.27 -7.87
CA VAL A 235 11.22 -2.73 -6.54
C VAL A 235 11.90 -1.38 -6.71
N ILE A 236 11.35 -0.36 -6.05
CA ILE A 236 11.94 0.96 -5.93
C ILE A 236 12.49 1.08 -4.52
N ASN A 237 13.78 0.81 -4.40
CA ASN A 237 14.49 0.90 -3.14
C ASN A 237 14.89 2.34 -2.84
N VAL A 238 14.65 2.82 -1.62
CA VAL A 238 14.94 4.20 -1.22
C VAL A 238 15.67 4.23 0.11
N SER A 239 16.88 4.79 0.11
CA SER A 239 17.73 4.87 1.30
C SER A 239 18.55 6.15 1.32
N ASN A 240 18.93 6.61 2.52
CA ASN A 240 19.87 7.71 2.65
C ASN A 240 21.29 7.30 2.19
N ALA A 241 21.73 6.09 2.55
CA ALA A 241 23.04 5.57 2.15
C ALA A 241 22.99 4.97 0.73
N PRO A 242 23.91 5.34 -0.17
CA PRO A 242 23.93 4.82 -1.53
C PRO A 242 24.53 3.40 -1.61
N PRO A 243 24.14 2.60 -2.62
CA PRO A 243 24.70 1.26 -2.84
C PRO A 243 26.13 1.30 -3.38
N VAL A 244 26.60 2.48 -3.80
CA VAL A 244 27.91 2.68 -4.39
C VAL A 244 28.59 3.87 -3.74
N SER A 245 29.92 3.77 -3.61
CA SER A 245 30.78 4.91 -3.32
C SER A 245 31.30 5.49 -4.63
N ILE A 246 31.24 6.80 -4.74
CA ILE A 246 31.71 7.52 -5.92
C ILE A 246 32.92 8.34 -5.49
N SER A 247 34.07 8.10 -6.12
CA SER A 247 35.31 8.82 -5.82
C SER A 247 35.97 9.33 -7.09
N ARG A 248 36.67 10.47 -6.98
CA ARG A 248 37.44 11.05 -8.09
C ARG A 248 38.89 10.58 -7.98
N LYS A 249 39.40 9.94 -9.02
CA LYS A 249 40.83 9.56 -9.11
C LYS A 249 41.69 10.82 -9.25
N THR A 250 42.96 10.71 -8.88
CA THR A 250 44.00 11.75 -9.11
C THR A 250 44.15 12.14 -10.58
N SER A 251 43.72 11.29 -11.51
CA SER A 251 43.62 11.57 -12.95
C SER A 251 42.42 12.45 -13.35
N GLY A 252 41.55 12.83 -12.40
CA GLY A 252 40.33 13.61 -12.64
C GLY A 252 39.09 12.78 -13.00
N SER A 253 39.23 11.48 -13.25
CA SER A 253 38.15 10.55 -13.64
C SER A 253 37.33 10.05 -12.45
N TRP A 254 36.02 9.90 -12.62
CA TRP A 254 35.13 9.29 -11.63
C TRP A 254 35.22 7.76 -11.62
N GLU A 255 35.20 7.17 -10.42
CA GLU A 255 35.13 5.72 -10.21
C GLU A 255 33.97 5.39 -9.28
N ILE A 256 33.12 4.46 -9.73
CA ILE A 256 32.05 3.85 -8.94
C ILE A 256 32.58 2.54 -8.37
N LYS A 257 32.58 2.41 -7.04
CA LYS A 257 32.83 1.14 -6.34
C LYS A 257 31.58 0.73 -5.59
N GLN A 258 31.16 -0.53 -5.76
CA GLN A 258 30.04 -1.07 -4.99
C GLN A 258 30.35 -0.96 -3.50
N GLY A 259 29.39 -0.45 -2.74
CA GLY A 259 29.47 -0.34 -1.30
C GLY A 259 29.38 -1.72 -0.68
N SER A 260 30.15 -1.95 0.39
CA SER A 260 30.12 -3.19 1.19
C SER A 260 29.35 -3.01 2.50
N GLY A 261 28.46 -2.01 2.57
CA GLY A 261 27.72 -1.68 3.79
C GLY A 261 26.60 -2.68 4.08
N GLY A 262 26.18 -2.77 5.36
CA GLY A 262 25.13 -3.69 5.80
C GLY A 262 23.85 -3.60 4.96
N LEU A 263 23.28 -2.40 4.79
CA LEU A 263 22.09 -2.20 3.96
C LEU A 263 22.28 -2.64 2.49
N VAL A 264 23.46 -2.39 1.94
CA VAL A 264 23.77 -2.74 0.54
C VAL A 264 23.75 -4.26 0.39
N ALA A 265 24.49 -4.96 1.24
CA ALA A 265 24.49 -6.42 1.27
C ALA A 265 23.09 -7.01 1.49
N CYS A 266 22.22 -6.30 2.20
CA CYS A 266 20.87 -6.75 2.50
C CYS A 266 19.93 -6.69 1.29
N VAL A 267 19.97 -5.59 0.54
CA VAL A 267 18.98 -5.32 -0.51
C VAL A 267 19.49 -5.70 -1.90
N ASP A 268 20.81 -5.87 -2.08
CA ASP A 268 21.40 -6.24 -3.37
C ASP A 268 20.85 -7.55 -3.98
N PRO A 269 20.55 -8.63 -3.22
CA PRO A 269 19.95 -9.84 -3.79
C PRO A 269 18.63 -9.58 -4.52
N VAL A 270 17.78 -8.70 -3.98
CA VAL A 270 16.52 -8.28 -4.61
C VAL A 270 16.79 -7.37 -5.81
N MET A 271 17.67 -6.39 -5.65
CA MET A 271 17.93 -5.38 -6.67
C MET A 271 18.60 -5.97 -7.91
N SER A 272 19.55 -6.87 -7.72
CA SER A 272 20.30 -7.54 -8.79
C SER A 272 19.46 -8.57 -9.56
N GLY A 273 18.31 -9.00 -9.02
CA GLY A 273 17.38 -9.92 -9.68
C GLY A 273 16.63 -9.31 -10.86
N ASP A 274 16.50 -7.97 -10.94
CA ASP A 274 15.86 -7.29 -12.06
C ASP A 274 16.55 -5.96 -12.41
N ARG A 275 16.97 -5.81 -13.66
CA ARG A 275 17.68 -4.59 -14.14
C ARG A 275 16.76 -3.37 -14.20
N GLU A 276 15.43 -3.55 -14.25
CA GLU A 276 14.49 -2.44 -14.21
C GLU A 276 14.26 -1.89 -12.79
N ASN A 277 14.73 -2.58 -11.74
CA ASN A 277 14.67 -2.09 -10.37
C ASN A 277 15.41 -0.75 -10.23
N ILE A 278 14.94 0.09 -9.31
CA ILE A 278 15.47 1.44 -9.11
C ILE A 278 15.95 1.61 -7.67
N TRP A 279 17.19 2.06 -7.48
CA TRP A 279 17.71 2.51 -6.19
C TRP A 279 17.80 4.04 -6.17
N LEU A 280 17.03 4.66 -5.27
CA LEU A 280 17.07 6.10 -4.99
C LEU A 280 17.87 6.38 -3.72
N SER A 281 18.92 7.18 -3.83
CA SER A 281 19.74 7.57 -2.68
C SER A 281 20.44 8.91 -2.89
N ASN A 282 20.85 9.56 -1.79
CA ASN A 282 21.77 10.69 -1.91
C ASN A 282 23.18 10.14 -2.14
N LEU A 283 23.78 10.46 -3.29
CA LEU A 283 25.11 10.00 -3.67
C LEU A 283 26.25 10.90 -3.11
N GLY A 284 25.94 11.84 -2.22
CA GLY A 284 26.87 12.82 -1.67
C GLY A 284 26.97 14.12 -2.47
N PHE A 285 26.09 14.33 -3.46
CA PHE A 285 26.05 15.56 -4.26
C PHE A 285 24.98 16.51 -3.70
N ASN A 286 25.40 17.43 -2.85
CA ASN A 286 24.54 18.51 -2.36
C ASN A 286 24.95 19.82 -3.04
N TYR A 287 24.00 20.70 -3.35
CA TYR A 287 24.32 22.01 -3.92
C TYR A 287 24.45 23.09 -2.83
N GLN A 288 25.34 24.06 -3.07
CA GLN A 288 25.52 25.25 -2.24
C GLN A 288 24.61 26.38 -2.76
N ASP A 289 23.85 27.00 -1.86
CA ASP A 289 22.98 28.14 -2.15
C ASP A 289 23.78 29.46 -2.16
N GLU A 290 24.76 29.62 -3.06
CA GLU A 290 25.52 30.88 -3.13
C GLU A 290 24.86 31.97 -4.00
N ASN A 291 23.71 31.71 -4.65
CA ASN A 291 22.95 32.74 -5.37
C ASN A 291 21.44 32.47 -5.41
N GLU A 292 20.66 33.46 -4.94
CA GLU A 292 19.21 33.46 -4.70
C GLU A 292 18.27 33.17 -5.90
N ASP A 293 18.76 32.73 -7.06
CA ASP A 293 17.93 32.60 -8.26
C ASP A 293 17.86 31.16 -8.81
N VAL A 294 16.67 30.57 -8.60
CA VAL A 294 16.11 29.36 -9.23
C VAL A 294 16.59 28.00 -8.70
N ALA A 295 15.72 27.29 -7.97
CA ALA A 295 15.84 25.85 -7.76
C ALA A 295 15.66 25.11 -9.11
N PRO A 296 16.55 24.19 -9.52
CA PRO A 296 16.51 23.68 -10.88
C PRO A 296 15.42 22.60 -11.01
N SER A 297 14.63 22.66 -12.08
CA SER A 297 13.68 21.61 -12.47
C SER A 297 14.44 20.30 -12.71
N THR A 298 14.08 19.14 -12.19
CA THR A 298 14.88 17.91 -12.42
C THR A 298 14.62 17.28 -13.80
N ASN A 299 15.64 16.70 -14.44
CA ASN A 299 15.47 15.86 -15.63
C ASN A 299 14.86 14.50 -15.25
N SER A 300 14.64 13.63 -16.25
CA SER A 300 14.07 12.29 -16.06
C SER A 300 14.94 11.32 -15.24
N LEU A 301 16.14 11.72 -14.81
CA LEU A 301 17.05 10.95 -13.94
C LEU A 301 17.12 11.55 -12.52
N GLY A 302 16.25 12.50 -12.15
CA GLY A 302 16.25 13.14 -10.84
C GLY A 302 17.33 14.21 -10.65
N LEU A 303 18.13 14.49 -11.67
CA LEU A 303 19.19 15.50 -11.62
C LEU A 303 18.63 16.89 -11.89
N PRO A 304 19.04 17.94 -11.17
CA PRO A 304 18.59 19.30 -11.45
C PRO A 304 18.95 19.71 -12.90
N LEU A 305 18.02 20.34 -13.63
CA LEU A 305 18.21 20.97 -14.95
C LEU A 305 19.00 22.25 -14.72
N ILE A 306 20.27 22.07 -14.46
CA ILE A 306 21.23 23.14 -14.28
C ILE A 306 21.46 23.78 -15.66
N LYS A 307 21.38 25.11 -15.77
CA LYS A 307 21.84 25.82 -16.98
C LYS A 307 23.26 25.35 -17.29
N GLN A 308 23.55 25.01 -18.54
CA GLN A 308 24.82 24.41 -19.00
C GLN A 308 26.09 25.09 -18.45
N ALA A 309 26.02 26.39 -18.12
CA ALA A 309 27.08 27.18 -17.51
C ALA A 309 27.40 26.85 -16.03
N ARG A 310 26.48 26.25 -15.25
CA ARG A 310 26.64 25.94 -13.82
C ARG A 310 26.88 24.45 -13.53
N ALA A 311 26.79 23.59 -14.54
CA ALA A 311 27.07 22.16 -14.39
C ALA A 311 28.51 21.92 -13.92
N GLY A 312 29.45 22.78 -14.34
CA GLY A 312 30.86 22.69 -13.94
C GLY A 312 31.12 22.90 -12.44
N GLU A 313 30.23 23.57 -11.71
CA GLU A 313 30.41 23.88 -10.27
C GLU A 313 29.88 22.75 -9.37
N VAL A 314 28.72 22.16 -9.66
CA VAL A 314 28.13 21.06 -8.86
C VAL A 314 28.93 19.75 -8.95
N PHE A 315 29.66 19.54 -10.05
CA PHE A 315 30.54 18.37 -10.22
C PHE A 315 31.98 18.61 -9.74
N HIS A 316 32.26 19.73 -9.07
CA HIS A 316 33.60 20.11 -8.65
C HIS A 316 33.67 20.49 -7.18
N VAL A 317 33.39 19.56 -6.27
CA VAL A 317 33.68 19.76 -4.83
C VAL A 317 34.27 18.51 -4.20
N LEU A 318 35.60 18.48 -4.17
CA LEU A 318 36.48 18.19 -3.01
C LEU A 318 37.81 18.89 -3.36
N GLU A 319 38.16 19.95 -2.62
CA GLU A 319 39.32 20.87 -2.77
C GLU A 319 40.68 20.13 -2.86
N GLU A 320 41.80 20.64 -3.37
CA GLU A 320 42.30 21.98 -3.68
C GLU A 320 43.41 21.79 -4.74
N ASN A 321 43.42 22.51 -5.86
CA ASN A 321 44.64 22.69 -6.65
C ASN A 321 44.53 23.95 -7.49
N ASP A 322 45.24 24.96 -7.02
CA ASP A 322 45.20 26.34 -7.44
C ASP A 322 46.03 26.56 -8.72
N LYS A 323 45.69 25.88 -9.83
CA LYS A 323 46.21 26.18 -11.18
C LYS A 323 45.19 25.81 -12.27
N LYS A 324 44.58 26.84 -12.89
CA LYS A 324 43.87 26.69 -14.17
C LYS A 324 44.88 26.24 -15.23
N VAL A 325 44.88 24.96 -15.57
CA VAL A 325 45.58 24.43 -16.75
C VAL A 325 44.57 24.43 -17.90
N GLU A 326 44.88 25.13 -18.99
CA GLU A 326 44.08 25.05 -20.22
C GLU A 326 44.17 23.63 -20.78
N LEU A 327 43.04 22.91 -20.72
CA LEU A 327 42.93 21.53 -21.20
C LEU A 327 42.94 21.50 -22.72
N THR A 328 43.74 20.60 -23.29
CA THR A 328 43.81 20.38 -24.75
C THR A 328 42.51 19.75 -25.30
N PRO A 329 42.22 19.86 -26.61
CA PRO A 329 40.99 19.31 -27.21
C PRO A 329 40.78 17.81 -26.98
N LYS A 330 41.86 17.01 -26.90
CA LYS A 330 41.79 15.59 -26.53
C LYS A 330 41.42 15.38 -25.06
N GLN A 331 41.87 16.25 -24.15
CA GLN A 331 41.52 16.19 -22.73
C GLN A 331 40.06 16.60 -22.49
N GLN A 332 39.54 17.55 -23.28
CA GLN A 332 38.11 17.93 -23.25
C GLN A 332 37.18 16.81 -23.75
N ILE A 333 37.62 16.01 -24.72
CA ILE A 333 36.88 14.82 -25.18
C ILE A 333 36.89 13.73 -24.08
N VAL A 334 38.05 13.48 -23.46
CA VAL A 334 38.16 12.52 -22.34
C VAL A 334 37.34 12.97 -21.12
N GLU A 335 37.32 14.26 -20.80
CA GLU A 335 36.49 14.82 -19.71
C GLU A 335 34.99 14.69 -20.00
N ARG A 336 34.58 14.87 -21.27
CA ARG A 336 33.20 14.72 -21.72
C ARG A 336 32.75 13.25 -21.71
N ASP A 337 33.60 12.33 -22.13
CA ASP A 337 33.34 10.88 -22.10
C ASP A 337 33.35 10.31 -20.67
N MET A 338 34.07 10.96 -19.74
CA MET A 338 34.22 10.55 -18.33
C MET A 338 33.44 11.44 -17.34
N SER A 339 32.32 12.03 -17.77
CA SER A 339 31.41 12.78 -16.89
C SER A 339 30.65 11.85 -15.93
N LEU A 340 30.28 12.32 -14.74
CA LEU A 340 29.51 11.52 -13.75
C LEU A 340 28.22 10.92 -14.35
N LEU A 341 27.56 11.66 -15.24
CA LEU A 341 26.39 11.22 -15.99
C LEU A 341 26.70 10.02 -16.91
N SER A 342 27.85 10.04 -17.58
CA SER A 342 28.32 8.92 -18.41
C SER A 342 28.55 7.68 -17.55
N VAL A 343 29.22 7.86 -16.41
CA VAL A 343 29.54 6.76 -15.47
C VAL A 343 28.27 6.17 -14.83
N LEU A 344 27.29 6.99 -14.44
CA LEU A 344 25.99 6.51 -13.95
C LEU A 344 25.19 5.81 -15.06
N ASN A 345 25.22 6.32 -16.30
CA ASN A 345 24.55 5.68 -17.42
C ASN A 345 25.15 4.30 -17.74
N ASP A 346 26.48 4.18 -17.69
CA ASP A 346 27.14 2.90 -17.92
C ASP A 346 26.94 1.90 -16.77
N TYR A 347 26.83 2.38 -15.53
CA TYR A 347 26.37 1.56 -14.40
C TYR A 347 24.94 1.04 -14.64
N ASN A 348 24.01 1.94 -14.99
CA ASN A 348 22.60 1.60 -15.23
C ASN A 348 22.40 0.65 -16.43
N LYS A 349 23.34 0.59 -17.38
CA LYS A 349 23.32 -0.40 -18.47
C LYS A 349 23.74 -1.80 -18.03
N LYS A 350 24.61 -1.90 -17.01
CA LYS A 350 25.21 -3.16 -16.55
C LYS A 350 24.52 -3.75 -15.31
N SER A 351 23.87 -2.92 -14.51
CA SER A 351 23.26 -3.25 -13.22
C SER A 351 21.80 -2.77 -13.17
N TYR A 352 21.24 -2.56 -11.97
CA TYR A 352 19.95 -1.89 -11.77
C TYR A 352 20.07 -0.36 -11.92
N GLN A 353 18.95 0.34 -12.01
CA GLN A 353 18.93 1.79 -12.18
C GLN A 353 19.28 2.50 -10.86
N LEU A 354 20.36 3.28 -10.86
CA LEU A 354 20.73 4.15 -9.75
C LEU A 354 20.32 5.59 -10.05
N ASN A 355 19.40 6.12 -9.25
CA ASN A 355 18.88 7.47 -9.41
C ASN A 355 19.25 8.35 -8.20
N PRO A 356 20.00 9.45 -8.39
CA PRO A 356 20.38 10.33 -7.29
C PRO A 356 19.20 11.17 -6.79
N VAL A 357 19.14 11.35 -5.47
CA VAL A 357 18.32 12.37 -4.82
C VAL A 357 19.23 13.52 -4.39
N VAL A 358 18.99 14.70 -4.98
CA VAL A 358 19.76 15.91 -4.69
C VAL A 358 19.03 16.79 -3.70
N VAL A 359 19.73 17.25 -2.67
CA VAL A 359 19.22 18.15 -1.62
C VAL A 359 20.19 19.33 -1.41
N SER A 360 19.75 20.39 -0.72
CA SER A 360 20.66 21.49 -0.37
C SER A 360 21.65 21.02 0.69
N ASN A 361 22.86 21.58 0.67
CA ASN A 361 23.89 21.17 1.61
C ASN A 361 23.54 21.51 3.07
N ASP A 362 22.91 22.67 3.28
CA ASP A 362 22.47 23.12 4.60
C ASP A 362 21.36 22.22 5.16
N ASP A 363 20.39 21.84 4.32
CA ASP A 363 19.35 20.90 4.73
C ASP A 363 19.95 19.53 5.03
N TYR A 364 20.88 19.05 4.21
CA TYR A 364 21.52 17.75 4.43
C TYR A 364 22.31 17.70 5.73
N ASN A 365 23.10 18.73 6.03
CA ASN A 365 23.88 18.81 7.26
C ASN A 365 22.97 18.82 8.50
N THR A 366 21.91 19.62 8.44
CA THR A 366 20.93 19.74 9.53
C THR A 366 20.06 18.49 9.68
N TYR A 367 19.74 17.83 8.57
CA TYR A 367 19.01 16.56 8.53
C TYR A 367 19.83 15.40 9.06
N TYR A 368 21.04 15.21 8.52
CA TYR A 368 21.90 14.07 8.78
C TYR A 368 22.65 14.25 10.09
N GLY A 369 23.42 15.33 10.23
CA GLY A 369 24.17 15.65 11.45
C GLY A 369 23.27 16.11 12.60
N GLY A 370 22.17 16.81 12.29
CA GLY A 370 21.22 17.32 13.27
C GLY A 370 20.16 16.30 13.68
N ILE A 371 18.95 16.34 13.10
CA ILE A 371 17.80 15.55 13.61
C ILE A 371 18.08 14.04 13.59
N SER A 372 18.65 13.52 12.51
CA SER A 372 18.87 12.07 12.36
C SER A 372 19.88 11.55 13.38
N ASN A 373 21.12 12.05 13.39
CA ASN A 373 22.18 11.54 14.26
C ASN A 373 22.29 12.23 15.63
N GLY A 374 21.84 13.48 15.77
CA GLY A 374 21.91 14.25 17.02
C GLY A 374 20.68 14.12 17.92
N LEU A 375 19.53 13.68 17.39
CA LEU A 375 18.30 13.47 18.16
C LEU A 375 17.76 12.03 18.01
N LEU A 376 17.38 11.62 16.80
CA LEU A 376 16.68 10.35 16.58
C LEU A 376 17.56 9.13 16.88
N TRP A 377 18.83 9.14 16.48
CA TRP A 377 19.77 8.06 16.78
C TRP A 377 19.90 7.83 18.29
N PRO A 378 20.36 8.78 19.12
CA PRO A 378 20.47 8.56 20.56
C PRO A 378 19.12 8.30 21.23
N ALA A 379 18.04 8.98 20.82
CA ALA A 379 16.71 8.77 21.39
C ALA A 379 16.20 7.34 21.15
N LEU A 380 16.20 6.86 19.90
CA LEU A 380 15.68 5.53 19.56
C LEU A 380 16.55 4.37 20.08
N HIS A 381 17.79 4.65 20.48
CA HIS A 381 18.66 3.72 21.22
C HIS A 381 18.52 3.84 22.75
N ASN A 382 17.55 4.61 23.26
CA ASN A 382 17.37 4.87 24.69
C ASN A 382 18.62 5.46 25.40
N LEU A 383 19.34 6.36 24.73
CA LEU A 383 20.55 7.02 25.24
C LEU A 383 20.38 8.54 25.29
N PRO A 384 19.48 9.06 26.15
CA PRO A 384 19.16 10.50 26.20
C PRO A 384 20.38 11.38 26.52
N GLN A 385 21.39 10.85 27.22
CA GLN A 385 22.64 11.55 27.54
C GLN A 385 23.48 11.94 26.31
N HIS A 386 23.22 11.33 25.15
CA HIS A 386 23.92 11.64 23.90
C HIS A 386 23.09 12.50 22.94
N ILE A 387 21.88 12.91 23.33
CA ILE A 387 21.08 13.88 22.56
C ILE A 387 21.75 15.25 22.64
N VAL A 388 21.86 15.94 21.51
CA VAL A 388 22.45 17.28 21.44
C VAL A 388 21.65 18.28 22.29
N SER A 389 22.33 18.99 23.18
CA SER A 389 21.73 19.96 24.12
C SER A 389 21.01 21.11 23.43
N ASP A 390 21.39 21.46 22.20
CA ASP A 390 20.77 22.53 21.42
C ASP A 390 19.26 22.28 21.18
N TYR A 391 18.81 21.02 21.25
CA TYR A 391 17.40 20.66 21.11
C TYR A 391 16.56 20.91 22.36
N ASP A 392 17.16 21.34 23.47
CA ASP A 392 16.40 21.93 24.57
C ASP A 392 15.84 23.32 24.20
N ASP A 393 16.43 24.00 23.19
CA ASP A 393 15.84 25.17 22.55
C ASP A 393 14.82 24.76 21.48
N LEU A 394 13.55 25.03 21.78
CA LEU A 394 12.42 24.77 20.88
C LEU A 394 12.55 25.46 19.51
N SER A 395 13.25 26.59 19.40
CA SER A 395 13.43 27.29 18.14
C SER A 395 14.36 26.54 17.19
N VAL A 396 15.50 26.06 17.72
CA VAL A 396 16.48 25.24 16.99
C VAL A 396 15.87 23.91 16.58
N LEU A 397 15.18 23.24 17.52
CA LEU A 397 14.49 21.98 17.24
C LEU A 397 13.48 22.11 16.08
N LYS A 398 12.71 23.20 16.04
CA LYS A 398 11.73 23.46 14.98
C LYS A 398 12.40 23.68 13.62
N ASP A 399 13.44 24.50 13.57
CA ASP A 399 14.14 24.80 12.33
C ASP A 399 14.79 23.53 11.74
N HIS A 400 15.52 22.80 12.58
CA HIS A 400 16.17 21.56 12.18
C HIS A 400 15.17 20.47 11.77
N TRP A 401 14.02 20.39 12.47
CA TRP A 401 12.92 19.50 12.08
C TRP A 401 12.35 19.85 10.71
N CYS A 402 12.22 21.13 10.37
CA CYS A 402 11.78 21.54 9.04
C CYS A 402 12.74 21.04 7.96
N SER A 403 14.06 21.11 8.18
CA SER A 403 15.05 20.52 7.27
C SER A 403 14.84 19.01 7.10
N TYR A 404 14.56 18.28 8.18
CA TYR A 404 14.27 16.85 8.13
C TYR A 404 13.03 16.52 7.29
N VAL A 405 11.96 17.30 7.44
CA VAL A 405 10.74 17.17 6.63
C VAL A 405 11.02 17.49 5.16
N ARG A 406 11.77 18.56 4.85
CA ARG A 406 12.13 18.96 3.48
C ARG A 406 12.91 17.86 2.76
N VAL A 407 13.89 17.24 3.43
CA VAL A 407 14.66 16.13 2.85
C VAL A 407 13.75 14.92 2.60
N ASN A 408 12.96 14.50 3.59
CA ASN A 408 11.99 13.39 3.42
C ASN A 408 11.04 13.63 2.23
N TYR A 409 10.59 14.86 2.04
CA TYR A 409 9.74 15.22 0.90
C TYR A 409 10.44 15.08 -0.45
N GLN A 410 11.72 15.47 -0.55
CA GLN A 410 12.48 15.27 -1.78
C GLN A 410 12.63 13.78 -2.10
N PHE A 411 12.97 12.96 -1.12
CA PHE A 411 13.01 11.50 -1.30
C PHE A 411 11.65 10.94 -1.72
N ALA A 412 10.58 11.34 -1.03
CA ALA A 412 9.24 10.85 -1.30
C ALA A 412 8.72 11.19 -2.70
N ILE A 413 8.91 12.43 -3.16
CA ILE A 413 8.52 12.82 -4.52
C ILE A 413 9.36 12.09 -5.56
N ASN A 414 10.68 12.02 -5.37
CA ASN A 414 11.53 11.36 -6.36
C ASN A 414 11.14 9.88 -6.49
N ALA A 415 10.83 9.19 -5.40
CA ALA A 415 10.30 7.84 -5.45
C ALA A 415 8.95 7.75 -6.15
N ALA A 416 7.96 8.59 -5.79
CA ALA A 416 6.65 8.60 -6.44
C ALA A 416 6.73 8.94 -7.95
N ARG A 417 7.66 9.81 -8.36
CA ARG A 417 7.87 10.16 -9.79
C ARG A 417 8.50 9.03 -10.60
N ASN A 418 9.31 8.19 -9.96
CA ASN A 418 9.97 7.05 -10.60
C ASN A 418 9.13 5.76 -10.53
N SER A 419 8.02 5.78 -9.76
CA SER A 419 7.11 4.64 -9.60
C SER A 419 6.01 4.58 -10.66
N ARG A 420 5.69 3.36 -11.06
CA ARG A 420 4.47 2.96 -11.77
C ARG A 420 3.43 2.46 -10.74
N ALA A 421 2.16 2.34 -11.13
CA ALA A 421 1.08 1.97 -10.21
C ALA A 421 1.25 0.58 -9.55
N GLN A 422 1.95 -0.34 -10.20
CA GLN A 422 2.26 -1.68 -9.68
C GLN A 422 3.55 -1.77 -8.89
N ASP A 423 4.45 -0.79 -8.99
CA ASP A 423 5.77 -0.90 -8.37
C ASP A 423 5.65 -0.92 -6.84
N PHE A 424 6.52 -1.70 -6.19
CA PHE A 424 6.64 -1.72 -4.74
C PHE A 424 7.73 -0.75 -4.32
N ILE A 425 7.39 0.25 -3.52
CA ILE A 425 8.34 1.23 -3.00
C ILE A 425 8.82 0.77 -1.61
N TRP A 426 10.11 0.49 -1.48
CA TRP A 426 10.71 0.04 -0.23
C TRP A 426 11.58 1.14 0.38
N ILE A 427 11.12 1.73 1.49
CA ILE A 427 11.81 2.80 2.21
C ILE A 427 12.61 2.20 3.37
N HIS A 428 13.85 2.66 3.54
CA HIS A 428 14.71 2.18 4.62
C HIS A 428 15.10 3.26 5.62
N ASP A 429 14.96 2.87 6.89
CA ASP A 429 15.62 3.42 8.06
C ASP A 429 15.13 4.78 8.59
N TYR A 430 15.55 5.11 9.82
CA TYR A 430 15.09 6.28 10.60
C TYR A 430 15.27 7.65 9.92
N HIS A 431 16.09 7.70 8.88
CA HIS A 431 16.30 8.86 8.03
C HIS A 431 15.02 9.25 7.26
N LEU A 432 14.16 8.30 6.90
CA LEU A 432 13.09 8.45 5.91
C LEU A 432 11.69 8.10 6.44
N MET A 433 11.46 8.26 7.74
CA MET A 433 10.21 7.83 8.40
C MET A 433 8.96 8.61 7.96
N LEU A 434 9.11 9.80 7.37
CA LEU A 434 7.97 10.61 6.94
C LEU A 434 7.53 10.32 5.50
N CYS A 435 8.31 9.56 4.73
CA CYS A 435 8.06 9.31 3.31
C CYS A 435 6.67 8.72 3.05
N GLY A 436 6.21 7.79 3.88
CA GLY A 436 4.90 7.14 3.72
C GLY A 436 3.75 8.15 3.79
N ALA A 437 3.73 9.00 4.81
CA ALA A 437 2.71 10.06 4.95
C ALA A 437 2.70 11.01 3.74
N ILE A 438 3.88 11.37 3.25
CA ILE A 438 4.03 12.26 2.09
C ILE A 438 3.52 11.58 0.82
N MET A 439 3.94 10.35 0.52
CA MET A 439 3.52 9.61 -0.67
C MET A 439 2.02 9.37 -0.70
N ARG A 440 1.40 8.99 0.43
CA ARG A 440 -0.05 8.78 0.51
C ARG A 440 -0.87 10.03 0.25
N SER A 441 -0.30 11.21 0.56
CA SER A 441 -0.95 12.49 0.24
C SER A 441 -0.89 12.83 -1.25
N LEU A 442 0.09 12.27 -1.98
CA LEU A 442 0.24 12.46 -3.43
C LEU A 442 -0.63 11.46 -4.21
N GLU A 443 -0.57 10.18 -3.86
CA GLU A 443 -1.23 9.09 -4.56
C GLU A 443 -1.60 8.00 -3.54
N SER A 444 -2.90 7.84 -3.27
CA SER A 444 -3.40 6.88 -2.28
C SER A 444 -3.20 5.44 -2.71
N SER A 445 -3.01 5.18 -4.00
CA SER A 445 -2.92 3.83 -4.57
C SER A 445 -1.54 3.18 -4.39
N LEU A 446 -0.46 3.94 -4.15
CA LEU A 446 0.92 3.42 -4.08
C LEU A 446 1.08 2.29 -3.06
N GLU A 447 1.91 1.29 -3.34
CA GLU A 447 2.29 0.30 -2.34
C GLU A 447 3.65 0.68 -1.73
N VAL A 448 3.67 1.00 -0.44
CA VAL A 448 4.86 1.54 0.22
C VAL A 448 5.16 0.76 1.49
N GLY A 449 6.31 0.09 1.52
CA GLY A 449 6.84 -0.57 2.71
C GLY A 449 7.94 0.25 3.38
N PHE A 450 8.07 0.09 4.69
CA PHE A 450 9.16 0.69 5.48
C PHE A 450 9.87 -0.39 6.32
N PHE A 451 11.19 -0.36 6.38
CA PHE A 451 11.96 -1.22 7.30
C PHE A 451 12.91 -0.40 8.16
N LEU A 452 12.79 -0.54 9.49
CA LEU A 452 13.65 0.13 10.46
C LEU A 452 14.84 -0.76 10.82
N HIS A 453 16.06 -0.31 10.55
CA HIS A 453 17.27 -1.12 10.77
C HIS A 453 17.83 -0.99 12.19
N ILE A 454 17.57 0.15 12.83
CA ILE A 454 17.97 0.44 14.21
C ILE A 454 16.88 0.00 15.21
N PRO A 455 17.16 -0.02 16.53
CA PRO A 455 16.12 -0.25 17.53
C PRO A 455 15.05 0.83 17.50
N PHE A 456 13.87 0.51 18.05
CA PHE A 456 12.82 1.48 18.34
C PHE A 456 12.55 1.49 19.85
N GLN A 457 13.46 2.09 20.60
CA GLN A 457 13.43 2.16 22.06
C GLN A 457 13.58 3.62 22.53
N PRO A 458 12.63 4.52 22.22
CA PRO A 458 12.70 5.89 22.71
C PRO A 458 12.56 5.95 24.26
N PRO A 459 13.16 6.96 24.92
CA PRO A 459 12.99 7.17 26.36
C PRO A 459 11.53 7.51 26.71
N GLU A 460 11.14 7.32 27.98
CA GLU A 460 9.75 7.51 28.43
C GLU A 460 9.22 8.94 28.18
N ASP A 461 10.09 9.94 28.27
CA ASP A 461 9.74 11.34 28.07
C ASP A 461 9.73 11.75 26.59
N PHE A 462 10.05 10.87 25.63
CA PHE A 462 10.16 11.19 24.21
C PHE A 462 8.91 11.88 23.64
N MET A 463 7.72 11.39 24.00
CA MET A 463 6.43 11.94 23.57
C MET A 463 6.09 13.27 24.22
N THR A 464 6.76 13.63 25.32
CA THR A 464 6.54 14.89 26.05
C THR A 464 7.59 15.93 25.69
N LYS A 465 8.88 15.61 25.85
CA LYS A 465 10.02 16.51 25.61
C LYS A 465 10.20 16.83 24.12
N TYR A 466 10.14 15.81 23.26
CA TYR A 466 10.37 15.94 21.83
C TYR A 466 9.08 15.75 21.02
N ARG A 467 7.93 16.11 21.59
CA ARG A 467 6.59 15.94 20.98
C ARG A 467 6.51 16.41 19.52
N ILE A 468 7.19 17.51 19.21
CA ILE A 468 7.27 18.12 17.87
C ILE A 468 7.78 17.14 16.81
N VAL A 469 8.72 16.27 17.18
CA VAL A 469 9.36 15.26 16.33
C VAL A 469 8.67 13.91 16.49
N ALA A 470 8.37 13.54 17.74
CA ALA A 470 7.85 12.23 18.11
C ALA A 470 6.44 11.96 17.56
N ASP A 471 5.49 12.90 17.72
CA ASP A 471 4.10 12.70 17.28
C ASP A 471 3.99 12.51 15.75
N PRO A 472 4.64 13.34 14.90
CA PRO A 472 4.67 13.10 13.46
C PRO A 472 5.29 11.77 13.06
N ILE A 473 6.36 11.31 13.72
CA ILE A 473 7.04 10.04 13.38
C ILE A 473 6.12 8.86 13.64
N ILE A 474 5.51 8.78 14.82
CA ILE A 474 4.63 7.64 15.16
C ILE A 474 3.42 7.62 14.22
N ARG A 475 2.85 8.79 13.89
CA ARG A 475 1.73 8.88 12.94
C ARG A 475 2.16 8.52 11.51
N ALA A 476 3.35 8.94 11.08
CA ALA A 476 3.82 8.73 9.72
C ALA A 476 4.12 7.26 9.42
N LEU A 477 4.62 6.52 10.42
CA LEU A 477 4.85 5.08 10.29
C LEU A 477 3.54 4.31 10.04
N LEU A 478 2.38 4.80 10.54
CA LEU A 478 1.06 4.23 10.23
C LEU A 478 0.55 4.53 8.81
N ARG A 479 1.29 5.30 8.00
CA ARG A 479 0.90 5.64 6.61
C ARG A 479 1.59 4.75 5.56
N PHE A 480 2.47 3.84 5.97
CA PHE A 480 2.98 2.77 5.12
C PHE A 480 1.98 1.62 5.01
N THR A 481 1.97 0.89 3.89
CA THR A 481 1.19 -0.36 3.78
C THR A 481 1.66 -1.35 4.84
N LYS A 482 2.99 -1.46 4.98
CA LYS A 482 3.65 -2.44 5.82
C LYS A 482 4.96 -1.89 6.42
N VAL A 483 5.21 -2.17 7.69
CA VAL A 483 6.38 -1.74 8.45
C VAL A 483 7.05 -2.95 9.09
N GLY A 484 8.35 -3.09 8.87
CA GLY A 484 9.17 -4.15 9.47
C GLY A 484 10.12 -3.62 10.53
N PHE A 485 10.27 -4.38 11.61
CA PHE A 485 11.23 -4.15 12.68
C PHE A 485 12.21 -5.31 12.77
N GLN A 486 13.35 -5.08 13.41
CA GLN A 486 14.35 -6.13 13.66
C GLN A 486 13.89 -7.14 14.71
N THR A 487 13.22 -6.68 15.76
CA THR A 487 12.84 -7.51 16.91
C THR A 487 11.39 -7.30 17.33
N SER A 488 10.82 -8.30 18.01
CA SER A 488 9.50 -8.20 18.64
C SER A 488 9.45 -7.08 19.68
N ARG A 489 10.53 -6.92 20.46
CA ARG A 489 10.72 -5.85 21.46
C ARG A 489 10.52 -4.45 20.86
N ASP A 490 11.10 -4.18 19.69
CA ASP A 490 10.98 -2.88 19.01
C ASP A 490 9.55 -2.64 18.49
N ARG A 491 8.97 -3.65 17.85
CA ARG A 491 7.58 -3.60 17.37
C ARG A 491 6.59 -3.36 18.51
N GLU A 492 6.73 -4.08 19.62
CA GLU A 492 5.86 -3.96 20.80
C GLU A 492 5.97 -2.59 21.44
N THR A 493 7.18 -2.04 21.51
CA THR A 493 7.41 -0.68 22.02
C THR A 493 6.69 0.35 21.15
N TYR A 494 6.78 0.22 19.82
CA TYR A 494 6.04 1.07 18.90
C TYR A 494 4.52 0.93 19.07
N VAL A 495 3.99 -0.30 19.12
CA VAL A 495 2.55 -0.57 19.32
C VAL A 495 2.05 0.02 20.64
N ARG A 496 2.84 -0.08 21.72
CA ARG A 496 2.52 0.52 23.02
C ARG A 496 2.39 2.04 22.90
N LEU A 497 3.36 2.72 22.27
CA LEU A 497 3.29 4.17 22.09
C LEU A 497 2.11 4.60 21.22
N VAL A 498 1.77 3.83 20.17
CA VAL A 498 0.55 4.08 19.37
C VAL A 498 -0.69 3.98 20.25
N ARG A 499 -0.80 2.93 21.07
CA ARG A 499 -1.95 2.72 21.98
C ARG A 499 -2.10 3.86 22.99
N GLU A 500 -1.00 4.37 23.51
CA GLU A 500 -0.98 5.43 24.53
C GLU A 500 -1.22 6.83 23.93
N ASN A 501 -0.72 7.11 22.72
CA ASN A 501 -0.62 8.47 22.19
C ASN A 501 -1.48 8.75 20.94
N ILE A 502 -2.04 7.73 20.30
CA ILE A 502 -2.89 7.89 19.10
C ILE A 502 -4.33 7.46 19.42
N PRO A 503 -5.20 8.40 19.84
CA PRO A 503 -6.62 8.13 20.04
C PRO A 503 -7.27 7.60 18.76
N ARG A 504 -8.25 6.70 18.90
CA ARG A 504 -9.01 6.10 17.79
C ARG A 504 -8.23 5.12 16.90
N ALA A 505 -6.96 4.84 17.19
CA ALA A 505 -6.26 3.73 16.55
C ALA A 505 -6.87 2.39 16.97
N ARG A 506 -7.28 1.58 15.99
CA ARG A 506 -7.75 0.21 16.22
C ARG A 506 -6.60 -0.74 15.97
N ILE A 507 -6.19 -1.47 17.00
CA ILE A 507 -5.03 -2.36 16.97
C ILE A 507 -5.53 -3.80 17.08
N GLN A 508 -5.18 -4.63 16.10
CA GLN A 508 -5.45 -6.06 16.09
C GLN A 508 -4.12 -6.81 16.01
N TYR A 509 -3.99 -7.89 16.78
CA TYR A 509 -2.85 -8.80 16.71
C TYR A 509 -3.30 -10.14 16.13
N ASP A 510 -2.56 -10.63 15.16
CA ASP A 510 -2.72 -11.95 14.54
C ASP A 510 -1.54 -12.82 14.97
N ALA A 511 -1.81 -13.77 15.86
CA ALA A 511 -0.79 -14.66 16.41
C ALA A 511 -0.28 -15.69 15.40
N ARG A 512 -1.07 -16.04 14.37
CA ARG A 512 -0.67 -17.04 13.35
C ARG A 512 0.40 -16.47 12.43
N LEU A 513 0.28 -15.19 12.10
CA LEU A 513 1.21 -14.47 11.22
C LEU A 513 2.24 -13.64 11.99
N ASP A 514 2.24 -13.68 13.33
CA ASP A 514 2.99 -12.79 14.21
C ASP A 514 2.99 -11.34 13.71
N ARG A 515 1.79 -10.77 13.57
CA ARG A 515 1.59 -9.47 12.93
C ARG A 515 0.59 -8.60 13.66
N TYR A 516 0.90 -7.31 13.79
CA TYR A 516 -0.10 -6.31 14.16
C TYR A 516 -0.71 -5.64 12.93
N THR A 517 -2.01 -5.40 12.96
CA THR A 517 -2.73 -4.56 12.00
C THR A 517 -3.29 -3.36 12.75
N ILE A 518 -2.90 -2.15 12.35
CA ILE A 518 -3.34 -0.90 12.97
C ILE A 518 -4.13 -0.08 11.95
N ALA A 519 -5.39 0.20 12.26
CA ALA A 519 -6.23 1.10 11.47
C ALA A 519 -6.39 2.46 12.15
N HIS A 520 -6.07 3.55 11.44
CA HIS A 520 -6.10 4.92 11.93
C HIS A 520 -6.41 5.91 10.79
N ASP A 521 -7.43 6.76 10.95
CA ASP A 521 -7.91 7.74 9.96
C ASP A 521 -8.18 7.18 8.54
N GLY A 522 -8.78 6.00 8.47
CA GLY A 522 -9.10 5.34 7.19
C GLY A 522 -7.91 4.68 6.50
N TRP A 523 -6.74 4.66 7.15
CA TRP A 523 -5.56 3.93 6.70
C TRP A 523 -5.30 2.72 7.58
N THR A 524 -4.82 1.65 6.98
CA THR A 524 -4.43 0.44 7.69
C THR A 524 -2.96 0.16 7.41
N CYS A 525 -2.23 -0.25 8.44
CA CYS A 525 -0.81 -0.56 8.38
C CYS A 525 -0.54 -1.91 9.05
N SER A 526 0.26 -2.75 8.40
CA SER A 526 0.72 -4.03 8.94
C SER A 526 2.11 -3.89 9.55
N LEU A 527 2.32 -4.40 10.77
CA LEU A 527 3.62 -4.37 11.45
C LEU A 527 4.13 -5.80 11.69
N GLY A 528 5.33 -6.10 11.20
CA GLY A 528 5.99 -7.42 11.32
C GLY A 528 7.42 -7.33 11.86
N VAL A 529 8.00 -8.50 12.16
CA VAL A 529 9.38 -8.65 12.65
C VAL A 529 10.17 -9.45 11.63
N PHE A 530 11.28 -8.89 11.13
CA PHE A 530 12.14 -9.54 10.15
C PHE A 530 13.61 -9.31 10.54
N PRO A 531 14.22 -10.24 11.29
CA PRO A 531 15.60 -10.13 11.73
C PRO A 531 16.55 -10.14 10.52
N VAL A 532 17.23 -9.03 10.25
CA VAL A 532 18.16 -8.96 9.11
C VAL A 532 19.36 -9.89 9.30
N SER A 533 19.86 -10.48 8.22
CA SER A 533 20.97 -11.44 8.24
C SER A 533 22.10 -11.04 7.28
N ILE A 534 23.04 -11.95 7.03
CA ILE A 534 24.18 -11.75 6.12
C ILE A 534 24.07 -12.65 4.90
N LYS A 535 24.74 -12.27 3.81
CA LYS A 535 24.92 -13.15 2.65
C LYS A 535 25.98 -14.21 2.97
N ILE A 536 25.52 -15.38 3.41
CA ILE A 536 26.35 -16.43 4.02
C ILE A 536 27.44 -16.94 3.08
N GLU A 537 27.10 -17.16 1.81
CA GLU A 537 28.03 -17.66 0.79
C GLU A 537 29.28 -16.78 0.65
N ASP A 538 29.12 -15.46 0.66
CA ASP A 538 30.25 -14.53 0.53
C ASP A 538 31.28 -14.71 1.67
N PHE A 539 30.81 -15.00 2.88
CA PHE A 539 31.67 -15.21 4.05
C PHE A 539 32.28 -16.61 4.06
N LEU A 540 31.49 -17.64 3.75
CA LEU A 540 31.98 -19.02 3.70
C LEU A 540 32.98 -19.25 2.57
N ASN A 541 32.82 -18.62 1.42
CA ASN A 541 33.78 -18.69 0.31
C ASN A 541 35.17 -18.20 0.73
N ILE A 542 35.24 -17.10 1.50
CA ILE A 542 36.49 -16.57 2.02
C ILE A 542 37.00 -17.42 3.20
N ALA A 543 36.11 -17.88 4.09
CA ALA A 543 36.51 -18.71 5.24
C ALA A 543 37.06 -20.09 4.83
N ASN A 544 36.60 -20.62 3.68
CA ASN A 544 37.05 -21.89 3.14
C ASN A 544 38.28 -21.78 2.24
N ASP A 545 38.72 -20.58 1.89
CA ASP A 545 39.95 -20.37 1.14
C ASP A 545 41.18 -20.83 1.95
N PRO A 546 42.00 -21.76 1.43
CA PRO A 546 43.20 -22.24 2.13
C PRO A 546 44.15 -21.12 2.55
N GLN A 547 44.28 -20.06 1.75
CA GLN A 547 45.17 -18.95 2.07
C GLN A 547 44.66 -18.17 3.30
N THR A 548 43.35 -17.96 3.39
CA THR A 548 42.70 -17.32 4.54
C THR A 548 42.86 -18.16 5.82
N ARG A 549 42.80 -19.50 5.73
CA ARG A 549 43.04 -20.38 6.89
C ARG A 549 44.49 -20.35 7.38
N ILE A 550 45.47 -20.33 6.46
CA ILE A 550 46.89 -20.15 6.80
C ILE A 550 47.12 -18.79 7.47
N GLU A 551 46.47 -17.74 6.97
CA GLU A 551 46.52 -16.41 7.59
C GLU A 551 45.90 -16.42 8.99
N ALA A 552 44.77 -17.12 9.20
CA ALA A 552 44.15 -17.27 10.51
C ALA A 552 45.06 -17.96 11.53
N GLU A 553 45.74 -19.05 11.15
CA GLU A 553 46.74 -19.72 12.01
C GLU A 553 47.90 -18.79 12.35
N THR A 554 48.35 -17.99 11.39
CA THR A 554 49.43 -17.00 11.57
C THR A 554 49.00 -15.89 12.52
N ILE A 555 47.79 -15.34 12.35
CA ILE A 555 47.21 -14.32 13.22
C ILE A 555 47.11 -14.86 14.66
N ARG A 556 46.54 -16.05 14.83
CA ARG A 556 46.40 -16.69 16.13
C ARG A 556 47.76 -16.86 16.81
N LYS A 557 48.75 -17.38 16.08
CA LYS A 557 50.11 -17.57 16.60
C LYS A 557 50.76 -16.25 16.99
N ASN A 558 50.57 -15.19 16.21
CA ASN A 558 51.16 -13.88 16.50
C ASN A 558 50.56 -13.25 17.75
N ILE A 559 49.23 -13.25 17.87
CA ILE A 559 48.51 -12.66 19.02
C ILE A 559 48.86 -13.40 20.32
N LEU A 560 48.92 -14.73 20.29
CA LEU A 560 49.22 -15.54 21.47
C LEU A 560 50.72 -15.87 21.64
N SER A 561 51.60 -15.35 20.78
CA SER A 561 53.04 -15.68 20.79
C SER A 561 53.74 -15.38 22.12
N SER A 562 53.27 -14.33 22.81
CA SER A 562 53.80 -13.88 24.09
C SER A 562 52.94 -14.33 25.28
N SER A 563 51.93 -15.16 25.06
CA SER A 563 51.01 -15.66 26.08
C SER A 563 51.39 -17.05 26.58
N GLY A 564 50.93 -17.41 27.77
CA GLY A 564 51.01 -18.76 28.30
C GLY A 564 50.21 -19.79 27.46
N PRO A 565 50.51 -21.10 27.61
CA PRO A 565 49.97 -22.17 26.77
C PRO A 565 48.45 -22.39 26.87
N THR A 566 47.81 -21.85 27.92
CA THR A 566 46.35 -21.91 28.13
C THR A 566 45.63 -20.59 27.84
N GLY A 567 46.30 -19.67 27.14
CA GLY A 567 45.75 -18.39 26.71
C GLY A 567 44.66 -18.53 25.65
N ARG A 568 43.63 -17.69 25.77
CA ARG A 568 42.53 -17.56 24.82
C ARG A 568 42.62 -16.24 24.06
N PHE A 569 42.28 -16.30 22.78
CA PHE A 569 42.15 -15.13 21.92
C PHE A 569 40.69 -14.65 21.86
N PHE A 570 40.43 -13.50 22.48
CA PHE A 570 39.15 -12.80 22.40
C PHE A 570 39.18 -11.79 21.26
N PHE A 571 38.15 -11.76 20.42
CA PHE A 571 38.06 -10.85 19.29
C PHE A 571 36.77 -10.03 19.32
N SER A 572 36.90 -8.72 19.13
CA SER A 572 35.79 -7.79 18.98
C SER A 572 36.08 -6.79 17.86
N VAL A 573 35.10 -6.56 17.00
CA VAL A 573 35.23 -5.64 15.87
C VAL A 573 33.93 -4.87 15.68
N GLU A 574 33.98 -3.57 15.89
CA GLU A 574 32.79 -2.71 15.86
C GLU A 574 33.13 -1.32 15.32
N ARG A 575 32.10 -0.57 14.89
CA ARG A 575 32.25 0.87 14.65
C ARG A 575 32.53 1.56 15.98
N PHE A 576 33.33 2.63 15.96
CA PHE A 576 33.70 3.37 17.17
C PHE A 576 32.58 4.34 17.60
N ASP A 577 31.45 3.74 17.99
CA ASP A 577 30.18 4.39 18.33
C ASP A 577 29.82 4.07 19.79
N TYR A 578 29.21 5.03 20.50
CA TYR A 578 28.81 4.87 21.89
C TYR A 578 27.72 3.80 22.09
N THR A 579 26.96 3.48 21.05
CA THR A 579 25.98 2.38 21.10
C THR A 579 26.63 1.00 21.27
N LYS A 580 27.93 0.88 21.00
CA LYS A 580 28.67 -0.39 21.00
C LYS A 580 29.24 -0.81 22.36
N GLY A 581 29.08 0.01 23.40
CA GLY A 581 29.49 -0.35 24.76
C GLY A 581 30.98 -0.70 24.88
N ILE A 582 31.83 -0.04 24.09
CA ILE A 582 33.28 -0.28 24.06
C ILE A 582 33.90 0.17 25.39
N GLU A 583 33.45 1.30 25.94
CA GLU A 583 33.92 1.79 27.23
C GLU A 583 33.66 0.76 28.35
N GLU A 584 32.42 0.30 28.48
CA GLU A 584 32.01 -0.69 29.49
C GLU A 584 32.76 -2.03 29.29
N LYS A 585 32.96 -2.45 28.05
CA LYS A 585 33.74 -3.63 27.69
C LYS A 585 35.19 -3.51 28.18
N LEU A 586 35.83 -2.35 28.00
CA LEU A 586 37.19 -2.09 28.48
C LEU A 586 37.25 -2.09 30.02
N GLN A 587 36.27 -1.50 30.69
CA GLN A 587 36.15 -1.52 32.15
C GLN A 587 36.00 -2.96 32.68
N ALA A 588 35.12 -3.76 32.06
CA ALA A 588 34.93 -5.17 32.41
C ALA A 588 36.17 -6.02 32.11
N TRP A 589 36.89 -5.74 31.02
CA TRP A 589 38.15 -6.42 30.69
C TRP A 589 39.24 -6.14 31.72
N LYS A 590 39.34 -4.89 32.19
CA LYS A 590 40.23 -4.54 33.31
C LYS A 590 39.84 -5.31 34.57
N ARG A 591 38.54 -5.29 34.92
CA ARG A 591 38.01 -5.93 36.13
C ARG A 591 38.19 -7.44 36.14
N PHE A 592 38.07 -8.08 34.98
CA PHE A 592 38.32 -9.50 34.77
C PHE A 592 39.69 -9.95 35.30
N PHE A 593 40.76 -9.23 34.96
CA PHE A 593 42.10 -9.57 35.47
C PHE A 593 42.31 -9.22 36.95
N GLU A 594 41.65 -8.18 37.46
CA GLU A 594 41.69 -7.86 38.90
C GLU A 594 41.04 -8.96 39.75
N LYS A 595 39.96 -9.57 39.24
CA LYS A 595 39.19 -10.62 39.91
C LYS A 595 39.80 -12.01 39.72
N HIS A 596 40.38 -12.26 38.55
CA HIS A 596 40.97 -13.55 38.17
C HIS A 596 42.44 -13.39 37.76
N PRO A 597 43.36 -13.15 38.73
CA PRO A 597 44.77 -12.93 38.45
C PRO A 597 45.47 -14.14 37.79
N ASP A 598 44.90 -15.33 37.90
CA ASP A 598 45.40 -16.55 37.26
C ASP A 598 45.33 -16.51 35.72
N ARG A 599 44.56 -15.59 35.16
CA ARG A 599 44.45 -15.35 33.72
C ARG A 599 45.47 -14.33 33.18
N ILE A 600 46.16 -13.60 34.06
CA ILE A 600 47.21 -12.63 33.68
C ILE A 600 48.37 -13.37 32.97
N GLY A 601 48.83 -12.85 31.84
CA GLY A 601 49.85 -13.50 31.01
C GLY A 601 49.30 -14.57 30.06
N LYS A 602 47.98 -14.80 30.01
CA LYS A 602 47.35 -15.83 29.18
C LYS A 602 46.41 -15.22 28.14
N ASP A 603 45.33 -14.59 28.59
CA ASP A 603 44.26 -14.14 27.69
C ASP A 603 44.57 -12.79 27.05
N VAL A 604 44.14 -12.61 25.79
CA VAL A 604 44.35 -11.38 25.02
C VAL A 604 43.06 -11.01 24.31
N LEU A 605 42.65 -9.74 24.44
CA LEU A 605 41.57 -9.15 23.67
C LEU A 605 42.14 -8.31 22.52
N LEU A 606 41.72 -8.59 21.29
CA LEU A 606 41.87 -7.68 20.16
C LEU A 606 40.54 -6.94 19.96
N GLN A 607 40.56 -5.63 20.17
CA GLN A 607 39.44 -4.73 19.89
C GLN A 607 39.79 -3.88 18.66
N VAL A 608 39.06 -4.09 17.58
CA VAL A 608 39.09 -3.25 16.38
C VAL A 608 37.91 -2.28 16.46
N ALA A 609 38.19 -0.98 16.58
CA ALA A 609 37.20 0.08 16.74
C ALA A 609 37.33 1.10 15.60
N VAL A 610 36.56 0.90 14.53
CA VAL A 610 36.70 1.70 13.29
C VAL A 610 36.16 3.12 13.50
N ILE A 611 37.04 4.12 13.42
CA ILE A 611 36.68 5.53 13.63
C ILE A 611 35.59 5.97 12.65
N ASN A 612 34.51 6.54 13.18
CA ASN A 612 33.42 7.11 12.41
C ASN A 612 32.93 8.43 13.02
N ARG A 613 32.35 9.31 12.19
CA ARG A 613 31.57 10.49 12.61
C ARG A 613 32.28 11.44 13.60
N ARG A 614 33.61 11.56 13.53
CA ARG A 614 34.42 12.39 14.45
C ARG A 614 34.12 13.90 14.40
N SER A 615 33.35 14.36 13.39
CA SER A 615 32.83 15.72 13.33
C SER A 615 31.82 16.03 14.44
N VAL A 616 31.11 15.02 14.95
CA VAL A 616 30.16 15.15 16.06
C VAL A 616 30.91 15.08 17.39
N GLU A 617 30.66 16.05 18.28
CA GLU A 617 31.39 16.19 19.54
C GLU A 617 31.24 14.98 20.48
N SER A 618 30.02 14.45 20.62
CA SER A 618 29.75 13.28 21.47
C SER A 618 30.54 12.05 21.05
N TYR A 619 30.71 11.83 19.74
CA TYR A 619 31.53 10.75 19.21
C TYR A 619 33.01 10.96 19.52
N ARG A 620 33.53 12.18 19.31
CA ARG A 620 34.95 12.48 19.52
C ARG A 620 35.35 12.27 20.97
N LYS A 621 34.56 12.79 21.92
CA LYS A 621 34.83 12.66 23.35
C LYS A 621 34.86 11.19 23.77
N TYR A 622 33.83 10.43 23.42
CA TYR A 622 33.75 9.00 23.71
C TYR A 622 34.94 8.20 23.12
N GLN A 623 35.35 8.53 21.89
CA GLN A 623 36.50 7.89 21.24
C GLN A 623 37.81 8.17 21.98
N ASP A 624 38.07 9.44 22.33
CA ASP A 624 39.29 9.84 23.03
C ASP A 624 39.35 9.22 24.44
N ASP A 625 38.23 9.15 25.16
CA ASP A 625 38.12 8.52 26.49
C ASP A 625 38.41 7.01 26.44
N CYS A 626 37.86 6.30 25.44
CA CYS A 626 38.12 4.86 25.23
C CYS A 626 39.60 4.57 24.90
N ILE A 627 40.24 5.40 24.08
CA ILE A 627 41.66 5.24 23.72
C ILE A 627 42.54 5.40 24.96
N ALA A 628 42.29 6.43 25.76
CA ALA A 628 43.02 6.65 27.01
C ALA A 628 42.86 5.47 27.99
N MET A 629 41.65 4.90 28.07
CA MET A 629 41.39 3.71 28.89
C MET A 629 42.14 2.48 28.40
N ALA A 630 42.19 2.24 27.09
CA ALA A 630 42.94 1.13 26.50
C ALA A 630 44.45 1.21 26.82
N GLU A 631 45.03 2.40 26.74
CA GLU A 631 46.42 2.64 27.15
C GLU A 631 46.63 2.39 28.65
N GLN A 632 45.71 2.86 29.50
CA GLN A 632 45.75 2.64 30.93
C GLN A 632 45.74 1.15 31.29
N ILE A 633 44.90 0.34 30.63
CA ILE A 633 44.81 -1.11 30.86
C ILE A 633 46.16 -1.78 30.60
N ASN A 634 46.77 -1.51 29.44
CA ASN A 634 48.07 -2.06 29.06
C ASN A 634 49.23 -1.59 29.96
N ASN A 635 49.14 -0.39 30.52
CA ASN A 635 50.14 0.12 31.46
C ASN A 635 50.00 -0.46 32.87
N THR A 636 48.77 -0.78 33.30
CA THR A 636 48.47 -1.25 34.66
C THR A 636 48.63 -2.76 34.80
N ILE A 637 48.14 -3.53 33.84
CA ILE A 637 48.10 -4.99 33.90
C ILE A 637 49.33 -5.54 33.17
N LYS A 638 50.27 -6.11 33.92
CA LYS A 638 51.51 -6.69 33.39
C LYS A 638 51.73 -8.08 33.96
N SER A 639 52.35 -8.96 33.17
CA SER A 639 52.76 -10.29 33.63
C SER A 639 54.25 -10.27 33.98
N ALA A 640 54.58 -10.82 35.16
CA ALA A 640 55.98 -11.04 35.55
C ALA A 640 56.61 -12.19 34.75
N GLU A 641 55.83 -13.22 34.41
CA GLU A 641 56.29 -14.39 33.66
C GLU A 641 56.41 -14.13 32.16
N PHE A 642 55.55 -13.27 31.63
CA PHE A 642 55.50 -12.92 30.20
C PHE A 642 55.64 -11.41 29.98
N PRO A 643 56.86 -10.84 29.99
CA PRO A 643 57.07 -9.38 29.95
C PRO A 643 56.57 -8.68 28.67
N ASN A 644 56.52 -9.41 27.55
CA ASN A 644 56.06 -8.89 26.26
C ASN A 644 54.54 -9.06 26.06
N TRP A 645 53.85 -9.75 26.98
CA TRP A 645 52.40 -9.94 26.91
C TRP A 645 51.68 -8.62 27.17
N LYS A 646 50.64 -8.37 26.37
CA LYS A 646 49.70 -7.27 26.56
C LYS A 646 48.29 -7.84 26.69
N PRO A 647 47.50 -7.40 27.68
CA PRO A 647 46.12 -7.87 27.86
C PRO A 647 45.19 -7.40 26.73
N LEU A 648 45.52 -6.28 26.06
CA LEU A 648 44.66 -5.63 25.08
C LEU A 648 45.48 -5.15 23.87
N ILE A 649 45.03 -5.52 22.68
CA ILE A 649 45.45 -4.92 21.41
C ILE A 649 44.27 -4.08 20.94
N PHE A 650 44.46 -2.77 20.83
CA PHE A 650 43.42 -1.82 20.44
C PHE A 650 43.81 -1.18 19.11
N GLU A 651 43.03 -1.44 18.07
CA GLU A 651 43.26 -0.95 16.72
C GLU A 651 42.09 -0.07 16.28
N THR A 652 42.40 1.07 15.65
CA THR A 652 41.39 2.00 15.14
C THR A 652 41.18 1.92 13.62
N ASP A 653 42.09 1.22 12.94
CA ASP A 653 42.04 1.03 11.50
C ASP A 653 41.08 -0.12 11.15
N GLY A 654 40.31 0.06 10.08
CA GLY A 654 39.43 -1.00 9.58
C GLY A 654 40.21 -2.15 8.97
N LEU A 655 39.73 -3.38 9.18
CA LEU A 655 40.29 -4.56 8.53
C LEU A 655 39.66 -4.80 7.15
N PRO A 656 40.45 -5.11 6.11
CA PRO A 656 39.93 -5.64 4.86
C PRO A 656 39.14 -6.93 5.09
N ARG A 657 38.11 -7.19 4.27
CA ARG A 657 37.17 -8.32 4.47
C ARG A 657 37.86 -9.68 4.62
N THR A 658 38.88 -9.99 3.80
CA THR A 658 39.65 -11.24 3.91
C THR A 658 40.37 -11.37 5.26
N LYS A 659 41.02 -10.29 5.71
CA LYS A 659 41.69 -10.26 7.01
C LYS A 659 40.70 -10.36 8.16
N LEU A 660 39.56 -9.67 8.06
CA LEU A 660 38.49 -9.73 9.05
C LEU A 660 38.02 -11.18 9.27
N ILE A 661 37.79 -11.92 8.18
CA ILE A 661 37.37 -13.33 8.23
C ILE A 661 38.49 -14.23 8.77
N ALA A 662 39.75 -13.95 8.44
CA ALA A 662 40.88 -14.65 9.05
C ALA A 662 40.94 -14.44 10.58
N HIS A 663 40.57 -13.26 11.09
CA HIS A 663 40.44 -13.03 12.54
C HIS A 663 39.25 -13.78 13.14
N TYR A 664 38.10 -13.85 12.45
CA TYR A 664 36.97 -14.69 12.88
C TYR A 664 37.36 -16.15 13.02
N LEU A 665 38.14 -16.69 12.07
CA LEU A 665 38.65 -18.07 12.14
C LEU A 665 39.68 -18.28 13.24
N ALA A 666 40.48 -17.27 13.56
CA ALA A 666 41.55 -17.35 14.55
C ALA A 666 41.05 -17.30 16.00
N MET A 667 39.91 -16.64 16.25
CA MET A 667 39.41 -16.34 17.60
C MET A 667 38.98 -17.60 18.37
N ASP A 668 39.16 -17.56 19.69
CA ASP A 668 38.56 -18.53 20.62
C ASP A 668 37.18 -18.09 21.10
N VAL A 669 37.01 -16.77 21.29
CA VAL A 669 35.80 -16.14 21.82
C VAL A 669 35.51 -14.87 21.04
N GLY A 670 34.33 -14.79 20.41
CA GLY A 670 33.80 -13.55 19.86
C GLY A 670 33.14 -12.72 20.96
N VAL A 671 33.36 -11.41 20.95
CA VAL A 671 32.80 -10.48 21.96
C VAL A 671 31.98 -9.41 21.28
N VAL A 672 30.67 -9.44 21.50
CA VAL A 672 29.70 -8.50 20.92
C VAL A 672 28.78 -7.98 22.02
N THR A 673 29.10 -6.79 22.54
CA THR A 673 28.43 -6.24 23.73
C THR A 673 27.91 -4.82 23.53
N PRO A 674 27.10 -4.55 22.49
CA PRO A 674 26.50 -3.25 22.33
C PRO A 674 25.52 -2.95 23.48
N SER A 675 25.44 -1.68 23.88
CA SER A 675 24.41 -1.20 24.80
C SER A 675 23.02 -1.38 24.21
N LYS A 676 22.85 -0.92 22.96
CA LYS A 676 21.65 -1.13 22.14
C LYS A 676 22.05 -1.21 20.68
N ASP A 677 21.55 -2.20 19.97
CA ASP A 677 21.77 -2.36 18.53
C ASP A 677 20.56 -3.07 17.91
N GLY A 678 20.18 -2.65 16.70
CA GLY A 678 19.00 -3.18 16.02
C GLY A 678 19.12 -4.67 15.75
N MET A 679 20.33 -5.14 15.41
CA MET A 679 20.63 -6.56 15.21
C MET A 679 22.04 -6.91 15.68
N ASN A 680 23.06 -6.25 15.14
CA ASN A 680 24.47 -6.64 15.20
C ASN A 680 24.82 -7.87 14.34
N LEU A 681 25.21 -7.61 13.10
CA LEU A 681 25.59 -8.63 12.11
C LEU A 681 26.93 -9.29 12.42
N VAL A 682 27.84 -8.62 13.14
CA VAL A 682 29.18 -9.15 13.47
C VAL A 682 29.08 -10.44 14.27
N ALA A 683 28.12 -10.55 15.21
CA ALA A 683 27.86 -11.79 15.94
C ALA A 683 27.50 -12.96 15.01
N LYS A 684 26.72 -12.69 13.94
CA LYS A 684 26.35 -13.69 12.95
C LYS A 684 27.54 -14.08 12.08
N GLU A 685 28.29 -13.08 11.59
CA GLU A 685 29.51 -13.30 10.79
C GLU A 685 30.53 -14.18 11.52
N MET A 686 30.77 -13.89 12.80
CA MET A 686 31.67 -14.63 13.68
C MET A 686 31.32 -16.12 13.75
N LEU A 687 30.06 -16.45 14.06
CA LEU A 687 29.61 -17.84 14.24
C LEU A 687 29.39 -18.58 12.92
N VAL A 688 29.05 -17.87 11.84
CA VAL A 688 28.97 -18.45 10.50
C VAL A 688 30.36 -18.86 10.00
N CYS A 689 31.37 -17.99 10.16
CA CYS A 689 32.74 -18.30 9.75
C CYS A 689 33.42 -19.33 10.66
N ASN A 690 33.20 -19.23 11.98
CA ASN A 690 33.89 -20.05 12.97
C ASN A 690 32.90 -20.73 13.94
N PRO A 691 32.37 -21.91 13.58
CA PRO A 691 31.41 -22.65 14.40
C PRO A 691 32.04 -23.31 15.63
N VAL A 692 33.35 -23.16 15.86
CA VAL A 692 34.06 -23.72 17.03
C VAL A 692 34.44 -22.65 18.06
N ALA A 693 34.05 -21.39 17.83
CA ALA A 693 34.26 -20.29 18.77
C ALA A 693 33.10 -20.18 19.77
N SER A 694 33.41 -19.64 20.96
CA SER A 694 32.41 -19.21 21.94
C SER A 694 31.96 -17.79 21.62
N LEU A 695 30.81 -17.37 22.13
CA LEU A 695 30.29 -16.01 21.96
C LEU A 695 29.93 -15.40 23.32
N VAL A 696 30.42 -14.18 23.56
CA VAL A 696 29.92 -13.29 24.62
C VAL A 696 29.01 -12.27 23.95
N LEU A 697 27.73 -12.26 24.32
CA LEU A 697 26.69 -11.50 23.63
C LEU A 697 25.82 -10.70 24.60
N SER A 698 25.66 -9.39 24.34
CA SER A 698 24.76 -8.54 25.14
C SER A 698 23.29 -8.65 24.70
N THR A 699 22.37 -8.57 25.67
CA THR A 699 20.91 -8.41 25.44
C THR A 699 20.55 -7.09 24.73
N GLY A 700 21.52 -6.17 24.64
CA GLY A 700 21.43 -4.96 23.83
C GLY A 700 21.37 -5.24 22.33
N ALA A 701 21.88 -6.37 21.84
CA ALA A 701 21.90 -6.74 20.44
C ALA A 701 20.60 -7.43 19.99
N GLY A 702 20.02 -7.06 18.85
CA GLY A 702 18.89 -7.79 18.28
C GLY A 702 19.19 -9.25 17.92
N THR A 703 20.44 -9.60 17.61
CA THR A 703 20.90 -10.99 17.41
C THR A 703 20.69 -11.81 18.68
N GLU A 704 20.88 -11.22 19.86
CA GLU A 704 20.61 -11.89 21.14
C GLU A 704 19.11 -12.17 21.30
N VAL A 705 18.26 -11.19 20.98
CA VAL A 705 16.80 -11.35 21.03
C VAL A 705 16.35 -12.46 20.07
N GLN A 706 16.94 -12.55 18.88
CA GLN A 706 16.65 -13.62 17.91
C GLN A 706 17.07 -15.00 18.47
N LEU A 707 18.30 -15.14 18.96
CA LEU A 707 18.81 -16.41 19.50
C LEU A 707 18.09 -16.84 20.79
N GLY A 708 17.78 -15.89 21.67
CA GLY A 708 17.02 -16.11 22.89
C GLY A 708 15.61 -16.60 22.59
N SER A 709 14.91 -15.96 21.64
CA SER A 709 13.56 -16.37 21.21
C SER A 709 13.55 -17.75 20.54
N ALA A 710 14.64 -18.12 19.87
CA ALA A 710 14.82 -19.45 19.28
C ALA A 710 15.23 -20.54 20.31
N GLY A 711 15.38 -20.18 21.59
CA GLY A 711 15.63 -21.13 22.68
C GLY A 711 17.11 -21.45 22.95
N PHE A 712 18.06 -20.75 22.31
CA PHE A 712 19.51 -20.96 22.52
C PHE A 712 20.04 -20.41 23.85
N TYR A 713 19.16 -19.80 24.64
CA TYR A 713 19.46 -19.35 25.99
C TYR A 713 18.23 -19.56 26.89
N SER A 714 18.12 -20.77 27.41
CA SER A 714 17.10 -21.24 28.35
C SER A 714 17.75 -21.72 29.65
N ASP A 715 16.95 -22.13 30.63
CA ASP A 715 17.47 -22.70 31.88
C ASP A 715 18.26 -24.00 31.65
N THR A 716 17.93 -24.72 30.58
CA THR A 716 18.52 -26.03 30.25
C THR A 716 19.61 -25.97 29.18
N ASP A 717 19.54 -25.03 28.24
CA ASP A 717 20.51 -24.91 27.13
C ASP A 717 21.00 -23.46 27.01
N ARG A 718 22.30 -23.24 27.25
CA ARG A 718 22.96 -21.93 27.21
C ARG A 718 24.13 -21.99 26.24
N CYS A 719 23.83 -21.71 24.97
CA CYS A 719 24.81 -21.85 23.89
C CYS A 719 25.82 -20.69 23.80
N TYR A 720 25.68 -19.64 24.60
CA TYR A 720 26.58 -18.48 24.62
C TYR A 720 26.58 -17.80 25.99
N HIS A 721 27.56 -16.93 26.23
CA HIS A 721 27.70 -16.17 27.48
C HIS A 721 26.95 -14.84 27.36
N ARG A 722 25.73 -14.78 27.90
CA ARG A 722 24.89 -13.57 27.88
C ARG A 722 25.40 -12.51 28.85
N VAL A 723 25.38 -11.25 28.42
CA VAL A 723 25.58 -10.06 29.25
C VAL A 723 24.26 -9.31 29.33
N GLU A 724 23.59 -9.38 30.49
CA GLU A 724 22.26 -8.79 30.69
C GLU A 724 22.31 -7.27 30.81
N ASP A 725 23.25 -6.75 31.60
CA ASP A 725 23.54 -5.33 31.76
C ASP A 725 25.04 -5.09 31.54
N ILE A 726 25.37 -4.23 30.58
CA ILE A 726 26.77 -3.88 30.28
C ILE A 726 27.39 -3.00 31.37
N HIS A 727 26.56 -2.30 32.16
CA HIS A 727 27.02 -1.44 33.24
C HIS A 727 27.31 -2.23 34.53
N ASP A 728 26.85 -3.48 34.63
CA ASP A 728 27.26 -4.41 35.67
C ASP A 728 28.63 -5.03 35.33
N ILE A 729 29.67 -4.24 35.60
CA ILE A 729 31.06 -4.58 35.32
C ILE A 729 31.50 -5.88 36.03
N GLU A 730 30.92 -6.20 37.19
CA GLU A 730 31.28 -7.40 37.96
C GLU A 730 30.78 -8.68 37.29
N ASN A 731 29.51 -8.69 36.85
CA ASN A 731 28.94 -9.82 36.13
C ASN A 731 29.49 -9.92 34.70
N PHE A 732 29.76 -8.78 34.04
CA PHE A 732 30.37 -8.78 32.72
C PHE A 732 31.79 -9.37 32.75
N ALA A 733 32.61 -8.99 33.74
CA ALA A 733 33.91 -9.61 33.98
C ALA A 733 33.82 -11.13 34.23
N GLU A 734 32.77 -11.58 34.92
CA GLU A 734 32.51 -13.00 35.14
C GLU A 734 32.17 -13.75 33.83
N SER A 735 31.44 -13.12 32.91
CA SER A 735 31.18 -13.68 31.58
C SER A 735 32.46 -13.89 30.77
N PHE A 736 33.44 -12.96 30.86
CA PHE A 736 34.77 -13.18 30.27
C PHE A 736 35.48 -14.38 30.88
N TYR A 737 35.43 -14.52 32.21
CA TYR A 737 36.04 -15.65 32.89
C TYR A 737 35.42 -16.98 32.47
N ARG A 738 34.09 -17.09 32.47
CA ARG A 738 33.36 -18.29 32.04
C ARG A 738 33.72 -18.67 30.60
N ALA A 739 33.78 -17.70 29.70
CA ALA A 739 34.20 -17.93 28.31
C ALA A 739 35.68 -18.37 28.20
N SER A 740 36.56 -17.87 29.07
CA SER A 740 37.99 -18.23 29.06
C SER A 740 38.26 -19.68 29.50
N VAL A 741 37.44 -20.19 30.45
CA VAL A 741 37.58 -21.53 31.04
C VAL A 741 36.66 -22.58 30.42
N GLU A 742 35.81 -22.18 29.45
CA GLU A 742 34.94 -23.10 28.73
C GLU A 742 35.76 -24.21 28.04
N SER A 743 35.28 -25.45 28.15
CA SER A 743 35.94 -26.59 27.51
C SER A 743 35.77 -26.51 25.99
N VAL A 744 36.71 -27.11 25.26
CA VAL A 744 36.68 -27.08 23.79
C VAL A 744 35.44 -27.83 23.26
N GLU A 745 35.06 -28.92 23.91
CA GLU A 745 33.91 -29.75 23.54
C GLU A 745 32.59 -28.96 23.67
N SER A 746 32.37 -28.28 24.82
CA SER A 746 31.18 -27.45 25.05
C SER A 746 31.08 -26.33 24.01
N ARG A 747 32.20 -25.64 23.79
CA ARG A 747 32.28 -24.54 22.85
C ARG A 747 31.96 -24.97 21.41
N GLU A 748 32.51 -26.11 20.99
CA GLU A 748 32.24 -26.67 19.66
C GLU A 748 30.81 -27.16 19.48
N GLU A 749 30.22 -27.78 20.51
CA GLU A 749 28.83 -28.22 20.48
C GLU A 749 27.89 -27.02 20.32
N ASN A 750 28.05 -26.02 21.19
CA ASN A 750 27.23 -24.82 21.22
C ASN A 750 27.39 -23.98 19.94
N GLY A 751 28.63 -23.77 19.49
CA GLY A 751 28.92 -23.03 18.27
C GLY A 751 28.32 -23.67 17.02
N ARG A 752 28.35 -25.01 16.91
CA ARG A 752 27.69 -25.75 15.81
C ARG A 752 26.17 -25.63 15.84
N LYS A 753 25.53 -25.67 17.02
CA LYS A 753 24.08 -25.45 17.15
C LYS A 753 23.68 -24.05 16.62
N LEU A 754 24.40 -23.01 17.04
CA LEU A 754 24.15 -21.64 16.60
C LEU A 754 24.43 -21.45 15.11
N ASN A 755 25.54 -22.01 14.61
CA ASN A 755 25.90 -21.96 13.19
C ASN A 755 24.82 -22.58 12.30
N LYS A 756 24.28 -23.75 12.69
CA LYS A 756 23.19 -24.39 11.93
C LYS A 756 21.97 -23.47 11.82
N PHE A 757 21.53 -22.90 12.93
CA PHE A 757 20.40 -21.97 12.94
C PHE A 757 20.65 -20.72 12.09
N LEU A 758 21.83 -20.10 12.23
CA LEU A 758 22.19 -18.91 11.46
C LEU A 758 22.34 -19.21 9.96
N THR A 759 22.70 -20.44 9.59
CA THR A 759 22.82 -20.86 8.18
C THR A 759 21.47 -21.08 7.52
N GLU A 760 20.45 -21.47 8.29
CA GLU A 760 19.07 -21.61 7.82
C GLU A 760 18.36 -20.24 7.69
N HIS A 761 18.84 -19.21 8.40
CA HIS A 761 18.23 -17.87 8.43
C HIS A 761 19.13 -16.79 7.80
N ASP A 762 19.17 -16.79 6.47
CA ASP A 762 20.04 -15.92 5.69
C ASP A 762 19.38 -14.61 5.23
N ILE A 763 20.05 -13.89 4.34
CA ILE A 763 19.54 -12.61 3.83
C ILE A 763 18.41 -12.76 2.80
N GLU A 764 18.37 -13.89 2.09
CA GLU A 764 17.32 -14.17 1.11
C GLU A 764 15.99 -14.43 1.82
N GLU A 765 16.02 -15.15 2.94
CA GLU A 765 14.86 -15.32 3.82
C GLU A 765 14.33 -13.97 4.30
N TRP A 766 15.20 -13.08 4.82
CA TRP A 766 14.80 -11.76 5.31
C TRP A 766 14.06 -10.93 4.25
N SER A 767 14.65 -10.84 3.05
CA SER A 767 14.08 -10.03 1.96
C SER A 767 12.80 -10.65 1.40
N SER A 768 12.77 -11.97 1.21
CA SER A 768 11.59 -12.69 0.72
C SER A 768 10.44 -12.62 1.71
N ALA A 769 10.70 -12.80 3.01
CA ALA A 769 9.70 -12.70 4.07
C ALA A 769 9.10 -11.30 4.16
N PHE A 770 9.93 -10.25 4.08
CA PHE A 770 9.41 -8.88 4.08
C PHE A 770 8.60 -8.58 2.81
N LEU A 771 9.06 -9.02 1.64
CA LEU A 771 8.38 -8.76 0.37
C LEU A 771 7.11 -9.60 0.18
N ASP A 772 6.96 -10.73 0.88
CA ASP A 772 5.77 -11.58 0.80
C ASP A 772 4.47 -10.77 1.02
N PRO A 773 3.54 -10.77 0.06
CA PRO A 773 2.24 -10.12 0.25
C PRO A 773 1.38 -10.75 1.36
N ASN A 774 1.57 -12.00 1.75
CA ASN A 774 0.73 -12.74 2.72
C ASN A 774 0.56 -12.03 4.07
N TRP A 775 1.62 -11.36 4.56
CA TRP A 775 1.57 -10.68 5.85
C TRP A 775 1.00 -9.25 5.74
N THR A 776 0.52 -8.80 4.59
CA THR A 776 -0.16 -7.51 4.47
C THR A 776 -1.64 -7.61 4.84
N HIS A 777 -2.22 -6.51 5.31
CA HIS A 777 -3.65 -6.41 5.62
C HIS A 777 -4.53 -6.39 4.36
N GLU A 778 -3.93 -6.19 3.18
CA GLU A 778 -4.59 -6.23 1.88
C GLU A 778 -4.92 -7.67 1.47
N VAL A 779 -4.20 -8.66 2.02
CA VAL A 779 -4.43 -10.07 1.73
C VAL A 779 -5.50 -10.67 2.65
N ILE A 780 -6.43 -11.43 2.04
CA ILE A 780 -7.30 -12.32 2.79
C ILE A 780 -6.44 -13.44 3.38
N SER A 781 -6.27 -13.44 4.71
CA SER A 781 -5.53 -14.47 5.44
C SER A 781 -6.25 -15.82 5.38
N ARG A 782 -5.48 -16.92 5.35
CA ARG A 782 -6.04 -18.26 5.53
C ARG A 782 -6.70 -18.39 6.90
N SER A 783 -7.96 -18.79 6.90
CA SER A 783 -8.78 -18.95 8.11
C SER A 783 -9.63 -20.19 8.02
N ASP A 784 -9.87 -20.85 9.15
CA ASP A 784 -10.78 -21.99 9.23
C ASP A 784 -12.21 -21.44 9.33
N VAL A 785 -13.09 -21.82 8.41
CA VAL A 785 -14.48 -21.35 8.39
C VAL A 785 -15.34 -22.35 9.16
N LYS A 786 -15.55 -22.08 10.46
CA LYS A 786 -16.34 -22.95 11.35
C LYS A 786 -17.71 -22.39 11.65
N GLN A 787 -17.83 -21.07 11.71
CA GLN A 787 -19.07 -20.39 12.04
C GLN A 787 -19.70 -19.75 10.81
N LEU A 788 -21.02 -19.57 10.88
CA LEU A 788 -21.75 -18.85 9.84
C LEU A 788 -21.27 -17.41 9.66
N ALA A 789 -20.90 -16.75 10.75
CA ALA A 789 -20.34 -15.40 10.73
C ALA A 789 -19.02 -15.35 9.95
N ASP A 790 -18.13 -16.33 10.15
CA ASP A 790 -16.84 -16.41 9.46
C ASP A 790 -17.02 -16.53 7.95
N PHE A 791 -17.99 -17.34 7.52
CA PHE A 791 -18.31 -17.53 6.11
C PHE A 791 -18.76 -16.23 5.44
N TYR A 792 -19.72 -15.50 6.03
CA TYR A 792 -20.16 -14.22 5.46
C TYR A 792 -19.09 -13.12 5.52
N ILE A 793 -18.25 -13.10 6.55
CA ILE A 793 -17.09 -12.20 6.61
C ILE A 793 -16.12 -12.50 5.48
N LEU A 794 -15.84 -13.78 5.20
CA LEU A 794 -14.98 -14.20 4.10
C LEU A 794 -15.57 -13.78 2.75
N MET A 795 -16.87 -13.97 2.56
CA MET A 795 -17.55 -13.56 1.34
C MET A 795 -17.53 -12.04 1.15
N ASP A 796 -17.79 -11.23 2.18
CA ASP A 796 -17.67 -9.77 2.09
C ASP A 796 -16.25 -9.32 1.72
N LYS A 797 -15.22 -9.96 2.29
CA LYS A 797 -13.82 -9.70 1.91
C LYS A 797 -13.58 -10.02 0.43
N THR A 798 -14.06 -11.17 -0.05
CA THR A 798 -13.97 -11.58 -1.46
C THR A 798 -14.68 -10.58 -2.39
N ALA A 799 -15.85 -10.06 -2.01
CA ALA A 799 -16.55 -9.01 -2.75
C ALA A 799 -15.72 -7.73 -2.89
N ARG A 800 -15.06 -7.29 -1.81
CA ARG A 800 -14.18 -6.11 -1.85
C ARG A 800 -12.98 -6.33 -2.77
N VAL A 801 -12.32 -7.48 -2.66
CA VAL A 801 -11.20 -7.88 -3.54
C VAL A 801 -11.64 -7.89 -5.00
N ARG A 802 -12.77 -8.53 -5.32
CA ARG A 802 -13.32 -8.55 -6.70
C ARG A 802 -13.61 -7.14 -7.23
N ARG A 803 -14.21 -6.25 -6.43
CA ARG A 803 -14.43 -4.84 -6.85
C ARG A 803 -13.13 -4.12 -7.18
N GLN A 804 -12.10 -4.30 -6.35
CA GLN A 804 -10.79 -3.71 -6.58
C GLN A 804 -10.14 -4.24 -7.87
N ILE A 805 -10.21 -5.56 -8.10
CA ILE A 805 -9.74 -6.19 -9.35
C ILE A 805 -10.44 -5.55 -10.55
N VAL A 806 -11.78 -5.48 -10.55
CA VAL A 806 -12.56 -4.92 -11.65
C VAL A 806 -12.17 -3.46 -11.91
N GLU A 807 -12.04 -2.66 -10.86
CA GLU A 807 -11.65 -1.25 -10.98
C GLU A 807 -10.23 -1.08 -11.55
N VAL A 808 -9.28 -1.91 -11.11
CA VAL A 808 -7.89 -1.92 -11.60
C VAL A 808 -7.84 -2.31 -13.08
N VAL A 809 -8.51 -3.40 -13.47
CA VAL A 809 -8.55 -3.89 -14.85
C VAL A 809 -9.21 -2.87 -15.78
N LEU A 810 -10.36 -2.31 -15.41
CA LEU A 810 -11.07 -1.34 -16.26
C LEU A 810 -10.33 -0.01 -16.43
N LYS A 811 -9.48 0.36 -15.46
CA LYS A 811 -8.58 1.53 -15.59
C LYS A 811 -7.32 1.24 -16.41
N GLY A 812 -7.10 0.01 -16.85
CA GLY A 812 -5.87 -0.40 -17.54
C GLY A 812 -4.65 -0.39 -16.61
N LEU A 813 -4.86 -0.61 -15.30
CA LEU A 813 -3.79 -0.67 -14.32
C LEU A 813 -3.34 -2.14 -14.11
N PRO A 814 -2.03 -2.40 -14.01
CA PRO A 814 -1.50 -3.74 -13.76
C PRO A 814 -1.98 -4.34 -12.43
N ILE A 815 -2.27 -5.64 -12.45
CA ILE A 815 -2.73 -6.41 -11.28
C ILE A 815 -1.57 -6.71 -10.34
N ARG A 816 -1.79 -6.46 -9.05
CA ARG A 816 -0.83 -6.79 -7.99
C ARG A 816 -0.93 -8.25 -7.55
N PRO A 817 0.17 -8.85 -7.06
CA PRO A 817 0.18 -10.26 -6.62
C PRO A 817 -0.79 -10.59 -5.49
N HIS A 818 -1.09 -9.63 -4.60
CA HIS A 818 -1.96 -9.86 -3.44
C HIS A 818 -3.41 -10.23 -3.81
N PHE A 819 -3.88 -9.85 -5.01
CA PHE A 819 -5.23 -10.18 -5.47
C PHE A 819 -5.40 -11.68 -5.72
N THR A 820 -4.49 -12.27 -6.50
CA THR A 820 -4.50 -13.72 -6.78
C THR A 820 -4.40 -14.51 -5.48
N LEU A 821 -3.45 -14.15 -4.63
CA LEU A 821 -3.23 -14.78 -3.33
C LEU A 821 -4.43 -14.70 -2.39
N SER A 822 -5.16 -13.57 -2.39
CA SER A 822 -6.37 -13.41 -1.59
C SER A 822 -7.48 -14.36 -2.03
N LEU A 823 -7.68 -14.50 -3.35
CA LEU A 823 -8.70 -15.41 -3.89
C LEU A 823 -8.31 -16.87 -3.67
N GLU A 824 -7.03 -17.22 -3.80
CA GLU A 824 -6.50 -18.55 -3.47
C GLU A 824 -6.69 -18.87 -1.98
N ASN A 825 -6.37 -17.94 -1.09
CA ASN A 825 -6.56 -18.13 0.35
C ASN A 825 -8.04 -18.28 0.71
N ALA A 826 -8.93 -17.51 0.09
CA ALA A 826 -10.36 -17.65 0.28
C ALA A 826 -10.87 -19.01 -0.22
N LYS A 827 -10.41 -19.45 -1.40
CA LYS A 827 -10.74 -20.77 -1.95
C LYS A 827 -10.26 -21.90 -1.04
N ASN A 828 -8.98 -21.88 -0.65
CA ASN A 828 -8.39 -22.90 0.22
C ASN A 828 -9.07 -22.94 1.60
N ALA A 829 -9.46 -21.78 2.15
CA ALA A 829 -10.21 -21.70 3.39
C ALA A 829 -11.57 -22.40 3.30
N LEU A 830 -12.28 -22.22 2.17
CA LEU A 830 -13.54 -22.91 1.91
C LEU A 830 -13.33 -24.41 1.68
N GLU A 831 -12.38 -24.82 0.85
CA GLU A 831 -12.09 -26.24 0.55
C GLU A 831 -11.68 -27.02 1.79
N SER A 832 -10.82 -26.45 2.64
CA SER A 832 -10.39 -27.09 3.89
C SER A 832 -11.48 -27.16 4.96
N SER A 833 -12.56 -26.38 4.82
CA SER A 833 -13.68 -26.38 5.76
C SER A 833 -14.84 -27.30 5.33
N CYS A 834 -14.79 -27.86 4.12
CA CYS A 834 -15.80 -28.81 3.62
C CYS A 834 -15.68 -30.21 4.26
N GLU A 835 -16.78 -30.97 4.26
CA GLU A 835 -16.75 -32.40 4.61
C GLU A 835 -15.87 -33.19 3.62
N GLU A 836 -15.05 -34.13 4.11
CA GLU A 836 -14.09 -34.91 3.29
C GLU A 836 -14.74 -35.50 2.04
N GLY A 837 -14.22 -35.14 0.87
CA GLY A 837 -14.69 -35.64 -0.43
C GLY A 837 -15.98 -35.01 -0.96
N THR A 838 -16.46 -33.91 -0.36
CA THR A 838 -17.65 -33.19 -0.82
C THR A 838 -17.42 -31.67 -0.87
N ASN A 839 -18.31 -30.93 -1.54
CA ASN A 839 -18.35 -29.46 -1.54
C ASN A 839 -19.38 -28.91 -0.54
N LYS A 840 -19.71 -29.69 0.50
CA LYS A 840 -20.71 -29.32 1.49
C LYS A 840 -20.03 -28.75 2.74
N LEU A 841 -20.49 -27.58 3.15
CA LEU A 841 -20.01 -26.84 4.30
C LEU A 841 -21.02 -26.96 5.44
N VAL A 842 -20.57 -27.35 6.63
CA VAL A 842 -21.40 -27.44 7.84
C VAL A 842 -20.93 -26.40 8.85
N LEU A 843 -21.78 -25.42 9.14
CA LEU A 843 -21.43 -24.26 9.95
C LEU A 843 -22.26 -24.16 11.23
N GLN A 844 -21.62 -23.74 12.31
CA GLN A 844 -22.29 -23.46 13.59
C GLN A 844 -22.96 -22.07 13.57
N THR A 845 -24.16 -21.98 14.15
CA THR A 845 -24.98 -20.75 14.14
C THR A 845 -24.89 -19.90 15.42
N THR A 846 -24.34 -20.44 16.52
CA THR A 846 -24.20 -19.77 17.83
C THR A 846 -22.77 -19.90 18.40
N ASN A 847 -22.45 -19.05 19.38
CA ASN A 847 -21.11 -18.87 19.96
C ASN A 847 -20.91 -19.57 21.32
N SER A 848 -21.85 -20.41 21.79
CA SER A 848 -21.85 -20.89 23.17
C SER A 848 -21.15 -22.23 23.34
N ALA A 849 -19.97 -22.20 23.95
CA ALA A 849 -19.26 -23.36 24.48
C ALA A 849 -19.86 -23.89 25.80
N ASP A 850 -20.95 -23.31 26.31
CA ASP A 850 -21.43 -23.55 27.69
C ASP A 850 -22.83 -24.18 27.84
N ASP A 851 -23.56 -24.47 26.76
CA ASP A 851 -24.88 -25.13 26.85
C ASP A 851 -24.84 -26.55 26.25
N VAL A 852 -24.67 -27.54 27.12
CA VAL A 852 -24.47 -28.96 26.77
C VAL A 852 -25.79 -29.67 26.37
N ASP A 853 -26.95 -29.02 26.49
CA ASP A 853 -28.24 -29.73 26.40
C ASP A 853 -29.27 -29.18 25.38
N ASP A 854 -28.89 -28.28 24.46
CA ASP A 854 -29.79 -27.91 23.35
C ASP A 854 -29.11 -28.07 21.99
N ASN A 855 -29.81 -28.76 21.08
CA ASN A 855 -29.29 -29.19 19.78
C ASN A 855 -28.53 -28.07 19.05
N ASN A 856 -27.20 -28.20 18.91
CA ASN A 856 -26.37 -27.36 18.06
C ASN A 856 -27.04 -27.21 16.68
N LEU A 857 -27.60 -26.04 16.40
CA LEU A 857 -28.21 -25.73 15.11
C LEU A 857 -27.09 -25.56 14.09
N GLU A 858 -26.83 -26.63 13.34
CA GLU A 858 -25.90 -26.64 12.20
C GLU A 858 -26.63 -26.20 10.93
N ALA A 859 -25.99 -25.33 10.14
CA ALA A 859 -26.45 -24.94 8.81
C ALA A 859 -25.58 -25.63 7.75
N LYS A 860 -26.21 -26.25 6.74
CA LYS A 860 -25.53 -26.97 5.66
C LYS A 860 -25.67 -26.19 4.36
N PHE A 861 -24.54 -25.92 3.69
CA PHE A 861 -24.48 -25.20 2.42
C PHE A 861 -23.73 -26.02 1.38
N ASP A 862 -24.18 -26.01 0.13
CA ASP A 862 -23.42 -26.54 -1.01
C ASP A 862 -22.72 -25.38 -1.70
N ILE A 863 -21.40 -25.31 -1.61
CA ILE A 863 -20.60 -24.16 -2.09
C ILE A 863 -19.90 -24.45 -3.44
N SER A 864 -20.38 -25.43 -4.19
CA SER A 864 -19.80 -25.82 -5.48
C SER A 864 -19.67 -24.64 -6.45
N ASP A 865 -20.69 -23.79 -6.51
CA ASP A 865 -20.69 -22.61 -7.38
C ASP A 865 -19.67 -21.57 -6.92
N GLU A 866 -19.61 -21.25 -5.62
CA GLU A 866 -18.63 -20.32 -5.06
C GLU A 866 -17.19 -20.75 -5.33
N LEU A 867 -16.88 -22.04 -5.18
CA LEU A 867 -15.56 -22.60 -5.48
C LEU A 867 -15.22 -22.51 -6.98
N ASN A 868 -16.19 -22.85 -7.85
CA ASN A 868 -16.02 -22.75 -9.30
C ASN A 868 -15.81 -21.31 -9.76
N GLU A 869 -16.53 -20.35 -9.21
CA GLU A 869 -16.39 -18.94 -9.54
C GLU A 869 -15.07 -18.33 -9.03
N LEU A 870 -14.59 -18.75 -7.85
CA LEU A 870 -13.24 -18.40 -7.38
C LEU A 870 -12.15 -18.97 -8.31
N GLN A 871 -12.30 -20.22 -8.74
CA GLN A 871 -11.37 -20.86 -9.67
C GLN A 871 -11.32 -20.13 -11.03
N LYS A 872 -12.47 -19.70 -11.56
CA LYS A 872 -12.56 -18.90 -12.79
C LYS A 872 -11.92 -17.53 -12.64
N ASP A 873 -12.12 -16.85 -11.50
CA ASP A 873 -11.45 -15.57 -11.22
C ASP A 873 -9.93 -15.73 -11.14
N ILE A 874 -9.43 -16.80 -10.51
CA ILE A 874 -7.98 -17.09 -10.46
C ILE A 874 -7.44 -17.34 -11.88
N ALA A 875 -8.14 -18.13 -12.70
CA ALA A 875 -7.77 -18.35 -14.09
C ALA A 875 -7.80 -17.05 -14.92
N PHE A 876 -8.76 -16.16 -14.66
CA PHE A 876 -8.83 -14.83 -15.27
C PHE A 876 -7.65 -13.93 -14.87
N LEU A 877 -7.24 -13.93 -13.59
CA LEU A 877 -6.07 -13.19 -13.16
C LEU A 877 -4.78 -13.75 -13.79
N SER A 878 -4.64 -15.06 -13.89
CA SER A 878 -3.52 -15.70 -14.59
C SER A 878 -3.48 -15.32 -16.07
N PHE A 879 -4.63 -15.25 -16.74
CA PHE A 879 -4.73 -14.75 -18.12
C PHE A 879 -4.33 -13.26 -18.21
N ILE A 880 -4.79 -12.42 -17.28
CA ILE A 880 -4.42 -11.00 -17.24
C ILE A 880 -2.91 -10.80 -17.01
N GLN A 881 -2.27 -11.73 -16.32
CA GLN A 881 -0.84 -11.66 -16.01
C GLN A 881 0.03 -12.32 -17.08
N SER A 882 -0.53 -13.08 -18.04
CA SER A 882 0.22 -13.77 -19.08
C SER A 882 0.67 -12.81 -20.19
N ASP A 883 1.78 -13.13 -20.85
CA ASP A 883 2.32 -12.32 -21.97
C ASP A 883 1.40 -12.31 -23.22
N GLU A 884 0.35 -13.13 -23.22
CA GLU A 884 -0.61 -13.32 -24.34
C GLU A 884 -1.96 -12.63 -24.12
N ILE A 885 -2.03 -11.62 -23.25
CA ILE A 885 -3.27 -10.92 -22.84
C ILE A 885 -4.11 -10.36 -24.01
N THR A 886 -3.49 -10.20 -25.19
CA THR A 886 -4.12 -9.73 -26.41
C THR A 886 -5.04 -10.78 -27.05
N ASN A 887 -4.94 -12.05 -26.64
CA ASN A 887 -5.73 -13.14 -27.19
C ASN A 887 -7.03 -13.36 -26.40
N VAL A 888 -8.09 -12.67 -26.83
CA VAL A 888 -9.44 -12.83 -26.27
C VAL A 888 -10.00 -14.24 -26.46
N GLU A 889 -9.57 -14.96 -27.50
CA GLU A 889 -9.97 -16.34 -27.76
C GLU A 889 -9.43 -17.27 -26.66
N GLN A 890 -8.20 -17.07 -26.18
CA GLN A 890 -7.62 -17.85 -25.08
C GLN A 890 -8.38 -17.68 -23.75
N PHE A 891 -8.89 -16.49 -23.48
CA PHE A 891 -9.74 -16.25 -22.32
C PHE A 891 -11.10 -16.94 -22.46
N ILE A 892 -11.71 -16.87 -23.64
CA ILE A 892 -12.95 -17.58 -23.95
C ILE A 892 -12.76 -19.10 -23.84
N ASP A 893 -11.64 -19.64 -24.33
CA ASP A 893 -11.28 -21.05 -24.21
C ASP A 893 -11.12 -21.48 -22.75
N THR A 894 -10.56 -20.59 -21.92
CA THR A 894 -10.46 -20.82 -20.47
C THR A 894 -11.84 -20.99 -19.85
N LEU A 895 -12.84 -20.17 -20.24
CA LEU A 895 -14.22 -20.35 -19.80
C LEU A 895 -14.83 -21.66 -20.33
N GLY A 896 -14.49 -22.04 -21.56
CA GLY A 896 -14.93 -23.29 -22.18
C GLY A 896 -14.48 -24.56 -21.45
N SER A 897 -13.37 -24.51 -20.72
CA SER A 897 -12.92 -25.63 -19.86
C SER A 897 -13.89 -25.93 -18.71
N PHE A 898 -14.70 -24.97 -18.29
CA PHE A 898 -15.71 -25.10 -17.23
C PHE A 898 -17.11 -25.40 -17.76
N HIS A 899 -17.27 -25.63 -19.07
CA HIS A 899 -18.56 -25.93 -19.67
C HIS A 899 -19.03 -27.35 -19.34
N PRO A 900 -20.29 -27.57 -18.92
CA PRO A 900 -20.79 -28.90 -18.52
C PRO A 900 -20.64 -29.99 -19.60
N SER A 901 -20.80 -29.64 -20.87
CA SER A 901 -20.67 -30.56 -22.02
C SER A 901 -19.32 -30.50 -22.74
N GLY A 902 -18.35 -29.78 -22.15
CA GLY A 902 -16.98 -29.64 -22.67
C GLY A 902 -16.75 -28.49 -23.67
N PRO A 903 -15.49 -28.23 -24.06
CA PRO A 903 -15.09 -27.01 -24.76
C PRO A 903 -15.57 -26.88 -26.21
N SER A 904 -15.78 -27.99 -26.93
CA SER A 904 -16.21 -27.96 -28.34
C SER A 904 -17.67 -27.50 -28.50
N VAL A 905 -18.54 -27.97 -27.60
CA VAL A 905 -19.95 -27.54 -27.54
C VAL A 905 -20.02 -26.07 -27.14
N PHE A 906 -19.23 -25.67 -26.16
CA PHE A 906 -19.11 -24.27 -25.73
C PHE A 906 -18.76 -23.33 -26.89
N ALA A 907 -17.71 -23.64 -27.67
CA ALA A 907 -17.31 -22.81 -28.80
C ALA A 907 -18.43 -22.64 -29.84
N THR A 908 -19.19 -23.70 -30.10
CA THR A 908 -20.33 -23.69 -31.03
C THR A 908 -21.48 -22.81 -30.52
N GLU A 909 -21.82 -22.93 -29.24
CA GLU A 909 -22.87 -22.10 -28.63
C GLU A 909 -22.47 -20.62 -28.57
N VAL A 910 -21.21 -20.33 -28.23
CA VAL A 910 -20.66 -18.97 -28.24
C VAL A 910 -20.74 -18.39 -29.64
N GLU A 911 -20.34 -19.11 -30.69
CA GLU A 911 -20.42 -18.64 -32.07
C GLU A 911 -21.86 -18.27 -32.47
N ASN A 912 -22.84 -19.11 -32.12
CA ASN A 912 -24.25 -18.86 -32.40
C ASN A 912 -24.79 -17.61 -31.69
N ALA A 913 -24.38 -17.37 -30.44
CA ALA A 913 -24.75 -16.17 -29.69
C ALA A 913 -24.06 -14.92 -30.24
N VAL A 914 -22.77 -15.01 -30.62
CA VAL A 914 -22.02 -13.91 -31.25
C VAL A 914 -22.66 -13.48 -32.56
N GLN A 915 -23.15 -14.40 -33.38
CA GLN A 915 -23.85 -14.06 -34.63
C GLN A 915 -25.05 -13.14 -34.38
N LEU A 916 -25.85 -13.39 -33.32
CA LEU A 916 -26.98 -12.53 -32.96
C LEU A 916 -26.51 -11.15 -32.49
N LEU A 917 -25.47 -11.10 -31.63
CA LEU A 917 -24.92 -9.85 -31.12
C LEU A 917 -24.35 -8.98 -32.25
N VAL A 918 -23.68 -9.59 -33.23
CA VAL A 918 -23.12 -8.88 -34.40
C VAL A 918 -24.22 -8.39 -35.34
N GLN A 919 -25.33 -9.12 -35.48
CA GLN A 919 -26.49 -8.67 -36.26
C GLN A 919 -27.16 -7.42 -35.69
N GLY A 920 -27.04 -7.19 -34.38
CA GLY A 920 -27.54 -5.98 -33.72
C GLY A 920 -26.70 -4.73 -33.98
N GLU A 921 -25.50 -4.87 -34.57
CA GLU A 921 -24.45 -3.84 -34.73
C GLU A 921 -24.11 -3.08 -33.44
N HIS A 922 -24.99 -2.20 -32.99
CA HIS A 922 -24.92 -1.44 -31.74
C HIS A 922 -26.29 -1.38 -31.05
N PHE A 923 -26.35 -1.68 -29.75
CA PHE A 923 -27.59 -1.66 -28.98
C PHE A 923 -27.81 -0.30 -28.32
N HIS A 924 -28.99 0.27 -28.49
CA HIS A 924 -29.33 1.51 -27.77
C HIS A 924 -29.70 1.18 -26.32
N TYR A 925 -30.40 0.06 -26.12
CA TYR A 925 -30.88 -0.38 -24.82
C TYR A 925 -30.54 -1.85 -24.58
N PHE A 926 -30.00 -2.16 -23.41
CA PHE A 926 -29.77 -3.52 -22.95
C PHE A 926 -30.44 -3.75 -21.60
N PHE A 927 -31.41 -4.66 -21.55
CA PHE A 927 -32.10 -5.09 -20.33
C PHE A 927 -31.80 -6.55 -20.03
N THR A 928 -31.45 -6.86 -18.77
CA THR A 928 -31.07 -8.22 -18.37
C THR A 928 -31.39 -8.49 -16.92
N ASP A 929 -31.62 -9.76 -16.57
CA ASP A 929 -31.43 -10.20 -15.17
C ASP A 929 -29.95 -10.52 -14.90
N ARG A 930 -29.62 -10.71 -13.62
CA ARG A 930 -28.27 -11.04 -13.16
C ARG A 930 -28.11 -12.51 -12.83
N ASP A 931 -28.84 -13.01 -11.85
CA ASP A 931 -28.70 -14.39 -11.38
C ASP A 931 -29.30 -15.33 -12.43
N GLY A 932 -28.63 -16.45 -12.72
CA GLY A 932 -29.01 -17.38 -13.78
C GLY A 932 -28.69 -16.90 -15.21
N THR A 933 -28.59 -15.58 -15.45
CA THR A 933 -28.26 -15.01 -16.77
C THR A 933 -26.78 -14.64 -16.92
N LEU A 934 -26.24 -13.82 -16.01
CA LEU A 934 -24.87 -13.27 -16.07
C LEU A 934 -23.92 -13.88 -15.04
N LYS A 935 -24.45 -14.73 -14.17
CA LYS A 935 -23.77 -15.50 -13.13
C LYS A 935 -24.64 -16.73 -12.81
N SER A 936 -24.03 -17.88 -12.55
CA SER A 936 -24.77 -19.04 -12.01
C SER A 936 -25.42 -18.72 -10.66
N TYR A 937 -26.42 -19.49 -10.26
CA TYR A 937 -27.01 -19.41 -8.92
C TYR A 937 -25.95 -19.69 -7.84
N ALA A 938 -26.24 -19.33 -6.59
CA ALA A 938 -25.37 -19.59 -5.43
C ALA A 938 -26.19 -20.22 -4.31
N CYS A 939 -25.53 -20.75 -3.28
CA CYS A 939 -26.22 -21.38 -2.15
C CYS A 939 -27.12 -20.42 -1.37
N SER A 940 -26.78 -19.13 -1.37
CA SER A 940 -27.59 -18.07 -0.77
C SER A 940 -27.43 -16.77 -1.56
N TYR A 941 -28.47 -15.92 -1.54
CA TYR A 941 -28.37 -14.61 -2.19
C TYR A 941 -27.21 -13.72 -1.65
N PRO A 942 -26.98 -13.60 -0.32
CA PRO A 942 -25.87 -12.81 0.20
C PRO A 942 -24.48 -13.28 -0.27
N THR A 943 -24.32 -14.58 -0.57
CA THR A 943 -23.05 -15.14 -1.08
C THR A 943 -22.96 -15.15 -2.60
N SER A 944 -24.04 -14.80 -3.31
CA SER A 944 -24.09 -14.68 -4.77
C SER A 944 -23.32 -13.44 -5.25
N ILE A 945 -22.04 -13.32 -4.92
CA ILE A 945 -21.17 -12.20 -5.30
C ILE A 945 -20.78 -12.33 -6.77
N GLN A 946 -20.84 -11.21 -7.50
CA GLN A 946 -20.49 -11.18 -8.91
C GLN A 946 -18.98 -11.43 -9.10
N PRO A 947 -18.58 -12.44 -9.88
CA PRO A 947 -17.17 -12.70 -10.20
C PRO A 947 -16.51 -11.51 -10.90
N ALA A 948 -15.20 -11.34 -10.69
CA ALA A 948 -14.46 -10.23 -11.27
C ALA A 948 -14.39 -10.33 -12.80
N TYR A 949 -14.17 -11.53 -13.35
CA TYR A 949 -14.13 -11.73 -14.80
C TYR A 949 -15.46 -11.34 -15.47
N SER A 950 -16.58 -11.75 -14.87
CA SER A 950 -17.93 -11.47 -15.37
C SER A 950 -18.22 -9.97 -15.36
N ALA A 951 -17.85 -9.27 -14.28
CA ALA A 951 -18.00 -7.83 -14.18
C ALA A 951 -17.16 -7.05 -15.22
N VAL A 952 -15.92 -7.48 -15.48
CA VAL A 952 -15.07 -6.84 -16.50
C VAL A 952 -15.67 -7.00 -17.90
N ILE A 953 -16.11 -8.21 -18.27
CA ILE A 953 -16.75 -8.47 -19.57
C ILE A 953 -17.98 -7.59 -19.75
N GLN A 954 -18.87 -7.59 -18.76
CA GLN A 954 -20.11 -6.81 -18.79
C GLN A 954 -19.84 -5.31 -18.92
N ALA A 955 -18.89 -4.78 -18.13
CA ALA A 955 -18.52 -3.37 -18.20
C ALA A 955 -17.90 -3.00 -19.56
N GLN A 956 -17.09 -3.88 -20.16
CA GLN A 956 -16.53 -3.64 -21.50
C GLN A 956 -17.61 -3.69 -22.59
N PHE A 957 -18.53 -4.66 -22.51
CA PHE A 957 -19.67 -4.76 -23.41
C PHE A 957 -20.56 -3.52 -23.31
N ALA A 958 -20.94 -3.12 -22.08
CA ALA A 958 -21.74 -1.92 -21.84
C ALA A 958 -21.06 -0.64 -22.33
N ARG A 959 -19.72 -0.56 -22.29
CA ARG A 959 -18.96 0.60 -22.77
C ARG A 959 -18.92 0.72 -24.29
N ARG A 960 -18.94 -0.41 -25.01
CA ARG A 960 -18.65 -0.45 -26.45
C ARG A 960 -19.87 -0.78 -27.29
N CYS A 961 -20.65 -1.77 -26.87
CA CYS A 961 -21.74 -2.35 -27.66
C CYS A 961 -23.13 -1.81 -27.28
N ALA A 962 -23.27 -1.03 -26.20
CA ALA A 962 -24.55 -0.51 -25.74
C ALA A 962 -24.50 0.95 -25.24
N GLN A 963 -25.59 1.72 -25.37
CA GLN A 963 -25.67 3.10 -24.84
C GLN A 963 -26.27 3.16 -23.43
N PHE A 964 -27.33 2.38 -23.20
CA PHE A 964 -28.00 2.30 -21.92
C PHE A 964 -28.15 0.83 -21.51
N CYS A 965 -27.55 0.47 -20.38
CA CYS A 965 -27.61 -0.88 -19.84
C CYS A 965 -28.33 -0.88 -18.49
N ALA A 966 -29.23 -1.83 -18.28
CA ALA A 966 -29.98 -1.97 -17.06
C ALA A 966 -30.09 -3.44 -16.62
N ILE A 967 -29.71 -3.68 -15.36
CA ILE A 967 -29.99 -4.95 -14.67
C ILE A 967 -31.32 -4.79 -13.94
N VAL A 968 -32.33 -5.57 -14.32
CA VAL A 968 -33.65 -5.58 -13.69
C VAL A 968 -33.84 -6.88 -12.92
N THR A 969 -33.67 -6.80 -11.61
CA THR A 969 -33.71 -7.95 -10.71
C THR A 969 -34.88 -7.86 -9.74
N THR A 970 -35.36 -9.02 -9.28
CA THR A 970 -36.36 -9.09 -8.21
C THR A 970 -35.76 -8.73 -6.85
N ALA A 971 -34.45 -8.86 -6.67
CA ALA A 971 -33.73 -8.55 -5.44
C ALA A 971 -33.86 -7.08 -4.99
N PRO A 972 -33.73 -6.79 -3.68
CA PRO A 972 -33.83 -5.42 -3.17
C PRO A 972 -32.59 -4.58 -3.53
N LEU A 973 -32.69 -3.26 -3.38
CA LEU A 973 -31.57 -2.37 -3.70
C LEU A 973 -30.49 -2.33 -2.61
N ILE A 974 -30.90 -2.22 -1.34
CA ILE A 974 -30.07 -2.09 -0.12
C ILE A 974 -30.61 -3.11 0.92
N HIS A 975 -29.83 -3.46 1.95
CA HIS A 975 -30.09 -4.53 2.94
C HIS A 975 -30.03 -5.94 2.32
N ILE A 976 -28.79 -6.37 2.01
CA ILE A 976 -28.50 -7.60 1.22
C ILE A 976 -29.17 -7.50 -0.16
N GLY A 977 -28.86 -6.41 -0.86
CA GLY A 977 -29.41 -6.10 -2.18
C GLY A 977 -28.37 -6.18 -3.29
N ILE A 978 -28.83 -5.89 -4.51
CA ILE A 978 -28.00 -5.95 -5.72
C ILE A 978 -26.70 -5.14 -5.61
N LEU A 979 -26.72 -4.00 -4.91
CA LEU A 979 -25.53 -3.16 -4.70
C LEU A 979 -24.48 -3.80 -3.78
N ASN A 980 -24.89 -4.71 -2.89
CA ASN A 980 -23.98 -5.44 -2.00
C ASN A 980 -23.24 -6.57 -2.72
N VAL A 981 -23.85 -7.16 -3.73
CA VAL A 981 -23.34 -8.35 -4.42
C VAL A 981 -22.76 -8.05 -5.81
N ALA A 982 -23.13 -6.92 -6.43
CA ALA A 982 -22.54 -6.44 -7.67
C ALA A 982 -21.11 -5.93 -7.44
N THR A 983 -20.23 -6.26 -8.39
CA THR A 983 -18.81 -5.85 -8.40
C THR A 983 -18.49 -4.91 -9.56
N ILE A 984 -19.43 -4.70 -10.49
CA ILE A 984 -19.35 -3.68 -11.54
C ILE A 984 -19.34 -2.27 -10.93
N PRO A 985 -18.41 -1.38 -11.34
CA PRO A 985 -18.40 0.01 -10.92
C PRO A 985 -19.62 0.79 -11.40
N GLU A 986 -19.90 1.91 -10.73
CA GLU A 986 -20.98 2.81 -11.11
C GLU A 986 -20.77 3.40 -12.52
N GLY A 987 -21.86 3.67 -13.23
CA GLY A 987 -21.85 4.32 -14.54
C GLY A 987 -21.88 3.37 -15.75
N TYR A 988 -21.70 2.06 -15.55
CA TYR A 988 -21.84 1.06 -16.63
C TYR A 988 -23.26 0.50 -16.74
N TYR A 989 -23.92 0.24 -15.61
CA TYR A 989 -25.27 -0.30 -15.56
C TYR A 989 -26.15 0.51 -14.60
N ALA A 990 -27.41 0.67 -14.97
CA ALA A 990 -28.48 1.04 -14.08
C ALA A 990 -29.01 -0.21 -13.36
N PHE A 991 -29.29 -0.11 -12.07
CA PHE A 991 -29.84 -1.20 -11.27
C PHE A 991 -31.32 -0.94 -10.97
N GLY A 992 -32.20 -1.68 -11.62
CA GLY A 992 -33.63 -1.74 -11.34
C GLY A 992 -33.93 -2.86 -10.34
N ALA A 993 -33.94 -2.54 -9.06
CA ALA A 993 -34.24 -3.48 -7.99
C ALA A 993 -35.74 -3.57 -7.69
N SER A 994 -36.15 -4.59 -6.92
CA SER A 994 -37.54 -4.85 -6.58
C SER A 994 -38.44 -4.97 -7.83
N ALA A 995 -37.96 -5.71 -8.84
CA ALA A 995 -38.51 -5.83 -10.20
C ALA A 995 -38.57 -4.50 -10.98
N GLY A 996 -37.72 -3.53 -10.64
CA GLY A 996 -37.68 -2.20 -11.25
C GLY A 996 -38.61 -1.18 -10.61
N ARG A 997 -39.04 -1.37 -9.35
CA ARG A 997 -39.76 -0.35 -8.58
C ARG A 997 -38.83 0.69 -7.95
N GLU A 998 -37.56 0.37 -7.82
CA GLU A 998 -36.54 1.29 -7.34
C GLU A 998 -35.32 1.20 -8.25
N TRP A 999 -34.77 2.36 -8.60
CA TRP A 999 -33.70 2.48 -9.57
C TRP A 999 -32.51 3.22 -8.99
N TYR A 1000 -31.33 2.66 -9.21
CA TYR A 1000 -30.04 3.26 -8.84
C TYR A 1000 -29.14 3.37 -10.07
N PHE A 1001 -28.65 4.57 -10.33
CA PHE A 1001 -27.68 4.82 -11.40
C PHE A 1001 -26.34 5.28 -10.82
N ASN A 1002 -26.41 6.20 -9.87
CA ASN A 1002 -25.30 6.72 -9.09
C ASN A 1002 -25.86 7.40 -7.82
N PRO A 1003 -25.02 7.80 -6.84
CA PRO A 1003 -25.48 8.41 -5.60
C PRO A 1003 -26.32 9.67 -5.78
N ALA A 1004 -26.16 10.40 -6.90
CA ALA A 1004 -26.91 11.61 -7.21
C ALA A 1004 -28.23 11.36 -7.96
N MET A 1005 -28.39 10.18 -8.57
CA MET A 1005 -29.52 9.83 -9.42
C MET A 1005 -30.07 8.46 -9.03
N GLN A 1006 -31.13 8.50 -8.23
CA GLN A 1006 -31.93 7.35 -7.80
C GLN A 1006 -33.38 7.78 -7.67
N PHE A 1007 -34.33 6.89 -7.97
CA PHE A 1007 -35.75 7.16 -7.82
C PHE A 1007 -36.52 5.88 -7.49
N LYS A 1008 -37.73 6.06 -6.97
CA LYS A 1008 -38.64 4.96 -6.62
C LYS A 1008 -39.99 5.14 -7.30
N ASP A 1009 -40.77 4.08 -7.28
CA ASP A 1009 -42.15 4.06 -7.75
C ASP A 1009 -43.05 4.87 -6.81
N ASP A 1010 -43.83 5.78 -7.39
CA ASP A 1010 -44.76 6.67 -6.69
C ASP A 1010 -46.12 6.00 -6.42
N SER A 1011 -46.34 4.76 -6.88
CA SER A 1011 -47.62 4.07 -6.79
C SER A 1011 -47.95 3.46 -5.42
N VAL A 1012 -46.95 3.33 -4.53
CA VAL A 1012 -47.10 2.77 -3.18
C VAL A 1012 -47.17 3.91 -2.17
N SER A 1013 -48.19 3.92 -1.29
CA SER A 1013 -48.34 4.99 -0.31
C SER A 1013 -47.38 4.81 0.89
N ASP A 1014 -46.96 5.92 1.50
CA ASP A 1014 -46.08 5.90 2.67
C ASP A 1014 -46.69 5.11 3.85
N GLY A 1015 -48.02 5.14 3.99
CA GLY A 1015 -48.74 4.37 5.02
C GLY A 1015 -48.68 2.85 4.79
N ASP A 1016 -48.78 2.41 3.53
CA ASP A 1016 -48.66 0.98 3.17
C ASP A 1016 -47.22 0.50 3.38
N LEU A 1017 -46.22 1.35 3.06
CA LEU A 1017 -44.80 1.06 3.32
C LEU A 1017 -44.51 0.97 4.83
N GLN A 1018 -45.14 1.80 5.65
CA GLN A 1018 -44.96 1.74 7.11
C GLN A 1018 -45.51 0.43 7.70
N LEU A 1019 -46.66 -0.05 7.22
CA LEU A 1019 -47.21 -1.35 7.62
C LEU A 1019 -46.29 -2.49 7.18
N LEU A 1020 -45.72 -2.41 5.97
CA LEU A 1020 -44.75 -3.39 5.49
C LEU A 1020 -43.47 -3.37 6.34
N ASN A 1021 -42.96 -2.19 6.72
CA ASN A 1021 -41.82 -2.06 7.62
C ASN A 1021 -42.08 -2.72 8.98
N ASN A 1022 -43.24 -2.45 9.59
CA ASN A 1022 -43.60 -3.05 10.87
C ASN A 1022 -43.71 -4.59 10.78
N ALA A 1023 -44.20 -5.11 9.66
CA ALA A 1023 -44.25 -6.55 9.43
C ALA A 1023 -42.84 -7.13 9.26
N PHE A 1024 -41.96 -6.42 8.53
CA PHE A 1024 -40.57 -6.80 8.35
C PHE A 1024 -39.82 -6.90 9.69
N ASP A 1025 -39.88 -5.85 10.51
CA ASP A 1025 -39.14 -5.78 11.79
C ASP A 1025 -39.56 -6.93 12.73
N LYS A 1026 -40.87 -7.23 12.80
CA LYS A 1026 -41.38 -8.38 13.58
C LYS A 1026 -40.94 -9.75 13.03
N ILE A 1027 -40.79 -9.87 11.72
CA ILE A 1027 -40.31 -11.09 11.08
C ILE A 1027 -38.80 -11.23 11.29
N GLU A 1028 -38.04 -10.14 11.25
CA GLU A 1028 -36.63 -10.11 11.60
C GLU A 1028 -36.42 -10.59 13.04
N ASP A 1029 -37.16 -10.04 14.01
CA ASP A 1029 -37.15 -10.50 15.41
C ASP A 1029 -37.49 -12.00 15.55
N LEU A 1030 -38.47 -12.50 14.78
CA LEU A 1030 -38.82 -13.93 14.76
C LEU A 1030 -37.65 -14.77 14.25
N LEU A 1031 -37.00 -14.33 13.17
CA LEU A 1031 -35.89 -15.04 12.56
C LEU A 1031 -34.59 -14.94 13.38
N GLU A 1032 -34.49 -14.03 14.35
CA GLU A 1032 -33.38 -14.04 15.31
C GLU A 1032 -33.50 -15.16 16.36
N THR A 1033 -34.71 -15.72 16.56
CA THR A 1033 -34.92 -16.81 17.51
C THR A 1033 -34.24 -18.11 17.04
N PRO A 1034 -33.68 -18.93 17.95
CA PRO A 1034 -32.93 -20.14 17.60
C PRO A 1034 -33.71 -21.11 16.69
N GLU A 1035 -35.03 -21.20 16.87
CA GLU A 1035 -35.88 -22.14 16.13
C GLU A 1035 -35.97 -21.82 14.62
N TYR A 1036 -35.93 -20.52 14.26
CA TYR A 1036 -36.18 -20.02 12.90
C TYR A 1036 -34.94 -19.38 12.24
N ARG A 1037 -33.82 -19.25 12.95
CA ARG A 1037 -32.59 -18.61 12.48
C ARG A 1037 -32.02 -19.14 11.16
N ASN A 1038 -32.27 -20.41 10.84
CA ASN A 1038 -31.80 -21.01 9.60
C ASN A 1038 -32.47 -20.38 8.36
N PHE A 1039 -33.70 -19.88 8.47
CA PHE A 1039 -34.44 -19.27 7.36
C PHE A 1039 -33.90 -17.90 6.93
N THR A 1040 -33.11 -17.24 7.79
CA THR A 1040 -32.44 -15.97 7.46
C THR A 1040 -31.38 -16.15 6.37
N TRP A 1041 -30.79 -17.35 6.27
CA TRP A 1041 -29.52 -17.56 5.56
C TRP A 1041 -29.61 -18.55 4.40
N ILE A 1042 -30.65 -19.39 4.34
CA ILE A 1042 -30.87 -20.33 3.23
C ILE A 1042 -31.58 -19.65 2.05
N GLY A 1043 -31.27 -20.07 0.83
CA GLY A 1043 -31.96 -19.61 -0.38
C GLY A 1043 -32.00 -18.08 -0.51
N SER A 1044 -33.21 -17.52 -0.64
CA SER A 1044 -33.43 -16.07 -0.73
C SER A 1044 -33.13 -15.32 0.59
N GLY A 1045 -33.14 -16.00 1.74
CA GLY A 1045 -33.08 -15.38 3.07
C GLY A 1045 -34.28 -14.46 3.36
N LEU A 1046 -34.09 -13.50 4.28
CA LEU A 1046 -35.04 -12.40 4.52
C LEU A 1046 -34.65 -11.19 3.68
N GLN A 1047 -35.53 -10.76 2.77
CA GLN A 1047 -35.28 -9.62 1.87
C GLN A 1047 -36.39 -8.57 1.98
N LYS A 1048 -35.97 -7.31 2.12
CA LYS A 1048 -36.86 -6.15 2.18
C LYS A 1048 -36.92 -5.44 0.83
N HIS A 1049 -37.91 -5.75 0.02
CA HIS A 1049 -38.10 -5.09 -1.27
C HIS A 1049 -38.97 -3.84 -1.13
N TYR A 1050 -38.90 -2.96 -2.13
CA TYR A 1050 -39.81 -1.83 -2.22
C TYR A 1050 -41.21 -2.30 -2.63
N GLY A 1051 -42.11 -2.42 -1.65
CA GLY A 1051 -43.51 -2.84 -1.82
C GLY A 1051 -43.80 -4.33 -1.59
N HIS A 1052 -42.79 -5.14 -1.21
CA HIS A 1052 -43.00 -6.51 -0.75
C HIS A 1052 -41.87 -7.04 0.15
N ILE A 1053 -42.10 -8.14 0.85
CA ILE A 1053 -41.09 -8.87 1.64
C ILE A 1053 -40.97 -10.27 1.06
N THR A 1054 -39.74 -10.77 0.92
CA THR A 1054 -39.48 -12.18 0.57
C THR A 1054 -38.79 -12.86 1.73
N ILE A 1055 -39.24 -14.07 2.06
CA ILE A 1055 -38.75 -14.88 3.16
C ILE A 1055 -38.48 -16.27 2.60
N ALA A 1056 -37.27 -16.78 2.75
CA ALA A 1056 -36.97 -18.14 2.33
C ALA A 1056 -37.75 -19.15 3.17
N LYS A 1057 -38.32 -20.12 2.47
CA LYS A 1057 -39.04 -21.27 3.04
C LYS A 1057 -38.26 -22.57 2.81
N GLN A 1058 -37.56 -22.67 1.69
CA GLN A 1058 -36.74 -23.83 1.32
C GLN A 1058 -35.59 -23.38 0.39
N ASP A 1059 -34.52 -24.16 0.30
CA ASP A 1059 -33.48 -23.98 -0.72
C ASP A 1059 -33.67 -24.95 -1.91
N VAL A 1060 -32.92 -24.73 -2.99
CA VAL A 1060 -32.98 -25.59 -4.19
C VAL A 1060 -32.61 -27.07 -3.91
N ASN A 1061 -31.96 -27.33 -2.78
CA ASN A 1061 -31.46 -28.65 -2.38
C ASN A 1061 -32.35 -29.37 -1.36
N ASN A 1062 -33.49 -28.79 -0.97
CA ASN A 1062 -34.44 -29.32 0.01
C ASN A 1062 -33.84 -29.60 1.41
N SER A 1063 -33.00 -28.68 1.91
CA SER A 1063 -32.25 -28.80 3.17
C SER A 1063 -33.12 -28.67 4.43
N ILE A 1064 -34.33 -28.10 4.35
CA ILE A 1064 -35.21 -27.88 5.51
C ILE A 1064 -36.30 -28.95 5.65
N PRO A 1065 -36.51 -29.53 6.85
CA PRO A 1065 -37.62 -30.47 7.09
C PRO A 1065 -39.01 -29.84 6.90
N LYS A 1066 -39.93 -30.58 6.26
CA LYS A 1066 -41.31 -30.11 5.97
C LYS A 1066 -42.08 -29.57 7.17
N LYS A 1067 -41.87 -30.13 8.37
CA LYS A 1067 -42.52 -29.67 9.60
C LYS A 1067 -42.15 -28.22 9.95
N LYS A 1068 -40.87 -27.85 9.81
CA LYS A 1068 -40.40 -26.49 10.11
C LYS A 1068 -40.93 -25.46 9.11
N MET A 1069 -41.05 -25.84 7.82
CA MET A 1069 -41.63 -24.97 6.78
C MET A 1069 -43.08 -24.58 7.11
N ILE A 1070 -43.90 -25.53 7.55
CA ILE A 1070 -45.30 -25.29 7.91
C ILE A 1070 -45.39 -24.38 9.14
N GLN A 1071 -44.57 -24.64 10.17
CA GLN A 1071 -44.54 -23.81 11.38
C GLN A 1071 -44.13 -22.36 11.09
N LEU A 1072 -43.15 -22.15 10.20
CA LEU A 1072 -42.74 -20.81 9.78
C LEU A 1072 -43.90 -20.07 9.09
N TYR A 1073 -44.59 -20.73 8.15
CA TYR A 1073 -45.72 -20.14 7.43
C TYR A 1073 -46.87 -19.72 8.38
N GLU A 1074 -47.17 -20.55 9.39
CA GLU A 1074 -48.18 -20.23 10.41
C GLU A 1074 -47.80 -18.99 11.24
N GLN A 1075 -46.54 -18.87 11.67
CA GLN A 1075 -46.06 -17.71 12.42
C GLN A 1075 -46.05 -16.44 11.58
N ILE A 1076 -45.59 -16.51 10.33
CA ILE A 1076 -45.62 -15.36 9.40
C ILE A 1076 -47.06 -14.90 9.17
N THR A 1077 -47.99 -15.85 8.96
CA THR A 1077 -49.41 -15.54 8.78
C THR A 1077 -49.98 -14.83 10.01
N LYS A 1078 -49.59 -15.26 11.21
CA LYS A 1078 -49.97 -14.59 12.46
C LYS A 1078 -49.42 -13.16 12.53
N ILE A 1079 -48.14 -12.95 12.24
CA ILE A 1079 -47.51 -11.62 12.25
C ILE A 1079 -48.20 -10.68 11.26
N VAL A 1080 -48.50 -11.16 10.04
CA VAL A 1080 -49.19 -10.35 9.02
C VAL A 1080 -50.60 -9.98 9.48
N ASN A 1081 -51.35 -10.92 10.06
CA ASN A 1081 -52.69 -10.66 10.58
C ASN A 1081 -52.70 -9.70 11.78
N GLU A 1082 -51.67 -9.75 12.64
CA GLU A 1082 -51.51 -8.79 13.74
C GLU A 1082 -51.12 -7.39 13.24
N THR A 1083 -50.41 -7.31 12.12
CA THR A 1083 -49.92 -6.04 11.55
C THR A 1083 -50.97 -5.37 10.65
N ASP A 1084 -51.80 -6.15 9.94
CA ASP A 1084 -52.98 -5.69 9.20
C ASP A 1084 -54.23 -6.48 9.62
N PRO A 1085 -54.85 -6.17 10.78
CA PRO A 1085 -56.03 -6.88 11.28
C PRO A 1085 -57.25 -6.79 10.36
N ALA A 1086 -57.29 -5.78 9.49
CA ALA A 1086 -58.35 -5.59 8.51
C ALA A 1086 -58.12 -6.40 7.22
N GLY A 1087 -56.92 -6.93 6.99
CA GLY A 1087 -56.53 -7.68 5.80
C GLY A 1087 -56.67 -6.89 4.50
N THR A 1088 -56.63 -5.56 4.57
CA THR A 1088 -56.93 -4.66 3.45
C THR A 1088 -55.71 -4.27 2.64
N VAL A 1089 -54.51 -4.34 3.23
CA VAL A 1089 -53.26 -3.82 2.68
C VAL A 1089 -52.27 -4.94 2.36
N LEU A 1090 -52.12 -5.97 3.20
CA LEU A 1090 -51.13 -7.02 2.98
C LEU A 1090 -51.75 -8.31 2.41
N THR A 1091 -51.00 -9.01 1.54
CA THR A 1091 -51.37 -10.34 1.05
C THR A 1091 -50.16 -11.26 1.03
N ILE A 1092 -50.34 -12.50 1.47
CA ILE A 1092 -49.29 -13.53 1.45
C ILE A 1092 -49.46 -14.38 0.19
N ARG A 1093 -48.34 -14.71 -0.46
CA ARG A 1093 -48.24 -15.72 -1.51
C ARG A 1093 -47.14 -16.70 -1.17
N GLU A 1094 -47.45 -17.97 -1.29
CA GLU A 1094 -46.53 -19.07 -1.03
C GLU A 1094 -46.07 -19.68 -2.35
N SER A 1095 -44.76 -19.91 -2.47
CA SER A 1095 -44.17 -20.78 -3.49
C SER A 1095 -43.48 -21.97 -2.80
N ASP A 1096 -42.88 -22.84 -3.61
CA ASP A 1096 -42.12 -23.99 -3.10
C ASP A 1096 -40.87 -23.56 -2.33
N LEU A 1097 -40.26 -22.43 -2.72
CA LEU A 1097 -38.99 -21.93 -2.17
C LEU A 1097 -39.15 -20.71 -1.24
N ASP A 1098 -40.14 -19.84 -1.49
CA ASP A 1098 -40.28 -18.55 -0.80
C ASP A 1098 -41.71 -18.29 -0.29
N ILE A 1099 -41.81 -17.47 0.74
CA ILE A 1099 -43.03 -16.81 1.19
C ILE A 1099 -42.89 -15.33 0.87
N LYS A 1100 -43.83 -14.77 0.11
CA LYS A 1100 -43.83 -13.37 -0.32
C LYS A 1100 -45.02 -12.61 0.22
N ILE A 1101 -44.78 -11.47 0.85
CA ILE A 1101 -45.81 -10.57 1.40
C ILE A 1101 -45.87 -9.32 0.52
N TYR A 1102 -46.97 -9.11 -0.20
CA TYR A 1102 -47.16 -7.97 -1.10
C TYR A 1102 -48.15 -6.95 -0.52
N THR A 1103 -47.96 -5.67 -0.83
CA THR A 1103 -48.99 -4.64 -0.65
C THR A 1103 -50.06 -4.73 -1.75
N LYS A 1104 -51.35 -4.76 -1.40
CA LYS A 1104 -52.49 -4.75 -2.32
C LYS A 1104 -52.63 -3.37 -2.96
N ALA A 1105 -52.47 -3.28 -4.29
CA ALA A 1105 -52.69 -2.02 -5.01
C ALA A 1105 -54.19 -1.67 -5.07
N LYS A 1106 -54.54 -0.42 -4.74
CA LYS A 1106 -55.93 0.06 -4.54
C LYS A 1106 -56.91 -0.08 -5.73
N LEU A 1107 -56.51 -0.51 -6.94
CA LEU A 1107 -57.40 -0.46 -8.13
C LEU A 1107 -57.31 -1.56 -9.21
N SER A 1108 -56.45 -2.60 -9.14
CA SER A 1108 -56.38 -3.59 -10.24
C SER A 1108 -56.04 -5.05 -9.90
N GLY A 1109 -55.51 -5.34 -8.70
CA GLY A 1109 -55.03 -6.70 -8.37
C GLY A 1109 -53.85 -7.20 -9.23
N ARG A 1110 -53.28 -6.37 -10.12
CA ARG A 1110 -52.11 -6.74 -10.94
C ARG A 1110 -50.82 -6.59 -10.14
N ILE A 1111 -49.99 -7.63 -10.16
CA ILE A 1111 -48.68 -7.64 -9.52
C ILE A 1111 -47.68 -6.88 -10.40
N PHE A 1112 -46.91 -5.99 -9.78
CA PHE A 1112 -45.82 -5.30 -10.46
C PHE A 1112 -44.73 -6.31 -10.82
N ASN A 1113 -44.25 -6.25 -12.07
CA ASN A 1113 -43.32 -7.21 -12.64
C ASN A 1113 -42.20 -6.44 -13.36
N LYS A 1114 -41.20 -7.16 -13.87
CA LYS A 1114 -40.02 -6.53 -14.51
C LYS A 1114 -40.39 -5.67 -15.73
N GLY A 1115 -41.42 -6.06 -16.48
CA GLY A 1115 -41.95 -5.25 -17.59
C GLY A 1115 -42.48 -3.89 -17.14
N HIS A 1116 -43.26 -3.85 -16.04
CA HIS A 1116 -43.68 -2.58 -15.44
C HIS A 1116 -42.48 -1.72 -14.99
N GLY A 1117 -41.39 -2.35 -14.54
CA GLY A 1117 -40.13 -1.70 -14.21
C GLY A 1117 -39.47 -1.02 -15.41
N VAL A 1118 -39.41 -1.69 -16.56
CA VAL A 1118 -38.90 -1.11 -17.82
C VAL A 1118 -39.73 0.11 -18.23
N ARG A 1119 -41.07 0.01 -18.17
CA ARG A 1119 -41.96 1.14 -18.46
C ARG A 1119 -41.80 2.32 -17.50
N LEU A 1120 -41.46 2.04 -16.23
CA LEU A 1120 -41.22 3.08 -15.24
C LEU A 1120 -39.94 3.87 -15.55
N VAL A 1121 -38.84 3.18 -15.88
CA VAL A 1121 -37.59 3.86 -16.24
C VAL A 1121 -37.73 4.61 -17.55
N GLU A 1122 -38.46 4.07 -18.53
CA GLU A 1122 -38.79 4.75 -19.78
C GLU A 1122 -39.42 6.12 -19.52
N ARG A 1123 -40.47 6.15 -18.69
CA ARG A 1123 -41.20 7.38 -18.34
C ARG A 1123 -40.35 8.38 -17.55
N LYS A 1124 -39.62 7.90 -16.54
CA LYS A 1124 -38.87 8.77 -15.60
C LYS A 1124 -37.60 9.35 -16.23
N MET A 1125 -36.95 8.58 -17.10
CA MET A 1125 -35.70 8.98 -17.77
C MET A 1125 -35.91 9.59 -19.14
N GLY A 1126 -37.13 9.54 -19.69
CA GLY A 1126 -37.43 10.05 -21.03
C GLY A 1126 -36.76 9.23 -22.13
N ILE A 1127 -36.55 7.93 -21.88
CA ILE A 1127 -35.98 6.99 -22.85
C ILE A 1127 -37.01 6.71 -23.95
N ASN A 1128 -36.59 6.60 -25.21
CA ASN A 1128 -37.47 6.25 -26.31
C ASN A 1128 -37.13 4.86 -26.84
N LEU A 1129 -37.87 3.84 -26.38
CA LEU A 1129 -37.66 2.45 -26.79
C LEU A 1129 -38.10 2.17 -28.23
N ASN A 1130 -38.83 3.08 -28.89
CA ASN A 1130 -39.21 2.91 -30.31
C ASN A 1130 -38.06 3.15 -31.29
N ASP A 1131 -36.98 3.78 -30.84
CA ASP A 1131 -35.85 4.18 -31.68
C ASP A 1131 -34.58 3.46 -31.22
N GLY A 1132 -34.03 2.61 -32.09
CA GLY A 1132 -32.82 1.82 -31.84
C GLY A 1132 -33.03 0.33 -31.54
N ASN A 1133 -31.92 -0.40 -31.48
CA ASN A 1133 -31.87 -1.83 -31.21
C ASN A 1133 -31.90 -2.12 -29.71
N ILE A 1134 -32.71 -3.09 -29.29
CA ILE A 1134 -32.88 -3.50 -27.89
C ILE A 1134 -32.36 -4.92 -27.72
N LEU A 1135 -31.46 -5.14 -26.77
CA LEU A 1135 -31.05 -6.47 -26.32
C LEU A 1135 -31.80 -6.81 -25.02
N VAL A 1136 -32.43 -7.99 -24.97
CA VAL A 1136 -33.07 -8.52 -23.76
C VAL A 1136 -32.53 -9.91 -23.42
N CYS A 1137 -31.91 -10.06 -22.25
CA CYS A 1137 -31.43 -11.35 -21.77
C CYS A 1137 -32.16 -11.80 -20.50
N GLY A 1138 -32.40 -13.10 -20.36
CA GLY A 1138 -33.06 -13.69 -19.19
C GLY A 1138 -32.83 -15.19 -19.08
N ASP A 1139 -33.21 -15.78 -17.95
CA ASP A 1139 -33.05 -17.20 -17.64
C ASP A 1139 -34.32 -17.86 -17.09
N SER A 1140 -35.30 -17.06 -16.66
CA SER A 1140 -36.47 -17.55 -15.93
C SER A 1140 -37.79 -17.01 -16.47
N GLU A 1141 -38.91 -17.66 -16.14
CA GLU A 1141 -40.24 -17.14 -16.49
C GLU A 1141 -40.51 -15.72 -15.95
N SER A 1142 -39.79 -15.31 -14.90
CA SER A 1142 -39.93 -13.97 -14.32
C SER A 1142 -39.43 -12.84 -15.24
N ASP A 1143 -38.64 -13.19 -16.26
CA ASP A 1143 -38.04 -12.27 -17.23
C ASP A 1143 -38.91 -12.09 -18.48
N ILE A 1144 -39.88 -12.97 -18.72
CA ILE A 1144 -40.77 -12.90 -19.90
C ILE A 1144 -41.49 -11.55 -20.00
N PRO A 1145 -42.02 -10.96 -18.90
CA PRO A 1145 -42.66 -9.64 -18.96
C PRO A 1145 -41.71 -8.52 -19.40
N MET A 1146 -40.40 -8.63 -19.14
CA MET A 1146 -39.41 -7.67 -19.60
C MET A 1146 -39.26 -7.72 -21.12
N LEU A 1147 -39.23 -8.93 -21.69
CA LEU A 1147 -39.20 -9.15 -23.14
C LEU A 1147 -40.50 -8.70 -23.82
N GLU A 1148 -41.66 -9.05 -23.25
CA GLU A 1148 -42.97 -8.70 -23.80
C GLU A 1148 -43.14 -7.18 -23.94
N GLU A 1149 -42.75 -6.41 -22.93
CA GLU A 1149 -42.81 -4.95 -22.99
C GLU A 1149 -41.93 -4.39 -24.11
N CYS A 1150 -40.70 -4.88 -24.26
CA CYS A 1150 -39.81 -4.44 -25.34
C CYS A 1150 -40.36 -4.81 -26.73
N LEU A 1151 -40.91 -6.02 -26.89
CA LEU A 1151 -41.54 -6.47 -28.14
C LEU A 1151 -42.77 -5.65 -28.50
N SER A 1152 -43.58 -5.27 -27.51
CA SER A 1152 -44.79 -4.46 -27.72
C SER A 1152 -44.49 -3.07 -28.29
N VAL A 1153 -43.28 -2.55 -28.06
CA VAL A 1153 -42.84 -1.22 -28.49
C VAL A 1153 -42.06 -1.29 -29.82
N ALA A 1154 -41.09 -2.20 -29.93
CA ALA A 1154 -40.15 -2.23 -31.07
C ALA A 1154 -39.86 -3.65 -31.58
N ALA A 1155 -40.90 -4.46 -31.84
CA ALA A 1155 -40.79 -5.88 -32.21
C ALA A 1155 -39.68 -6.24 -33.21
N ALA A 1156 -39.46 -5.47 -34.28
CA ALA A 1156 -38.45 -5.77 -35.30
C ALA A 1156 -37.00 -5.54 -34.83
N ASN A 1157 -36.79 -4.65 -33.85
CA ASN A 1157 -35.47 -4.22 -33.38
C ASN A 1157 -35.08 -4.85 -32.04
N VAL A 1158 -35.90 -5.78 -31.51
CA VAL A 1158 -35.58 -6.54 -30.30
C VAL A 1158 -34.76 -7.78 -30.67
N TYR A 1159 -33.68 -8.00 -29.93
CA TYR A 1159 -32.82 -9.16 -29.98
C TYR A 1159 -32.83 -9.80 -28.59
N THR A 1160 -32.94 -11.13 -28.51
CA THR A 1160 -33.04 -11.78 -27.20
C THR A 1160 -32.21 -13.06 -27.11
N ILE A 1161 -31.50 -13.22 -25.99
CA ILE A 1161 -30.71 -14.41 -25.65
C ILE A 1161 -31.18 -14.95 -24.30
N TRP A 1162 -31.53 -16.23 -24.26
CA TRP A 1162 -32.03 -16.88 -23.05
C TRP A 1162 -31.07 -17.95 -22.56
N VAL A 1163 -30.71 -17.88 -21.28
CA VAL A 1163 -29.82 -18.84 -20.61
C VAL A 1163 -30.66 -19.91 -19.96
N THR A 1164 -30.93 -21.02 -20.65
CA THR A 1164 -31.79 -22.08 -20.13
C THR A 1164 -31.64 -23.40 -20.88
N GLU A 1165 -31.69 -24.50 -20.13
CA GLU A 1165 -31.84 -25.85 -20.68
C GLU A 1165 -33.30 -26.31 -20.70
N ASP A 1166 -34.23 -25.60 -20.04
CA ASP A 1166 -35.64 -25.98 -19.91
C ASP A 1166 -36.41 -25.78 -21.23
N ASP A 1167 -36.86 -26.89 -21.82
CA ASP A 1167 -37.61 -26.88 -23.07
C ASP A 1167 -38.98 -26.18 -22.96
N VAL A 1168 -39.60 -26.18 -21.77
CA VAL A 1168 -40.88 -25.49 -21.54
C VAL A 1168 -40.69 -23.97 -21.64
N LEU A 1169 -39.63 -23.45 -21.03
CA LEU A 1169 -39.30 -22.03 -21.13
C LEU A 1169 -38.93 -21.64 -22.56
N LYS A 1170 -38.13 -22.46 -23.27
CA LYS A 1170 -37.78 -22.23 -24.68
C LYS A 1170 -39.03 -22.11 -25.56
N GLU A 1171 -40.01 -22.99 -25.38
CA GLU A 1171 -41.27 -22.97 -26.13
C GLU A 1171 -42.07 -21.69 -25.85
N LYS A 1172 -42.17 -21.28 -24.57
CA LYS A 1172 -42.87 -20.04 -24.17
C LYS A 1172 -42.25 -18.79 -24.80
N VAL A 1173 -40.93 -18.65 -24.73
CA VAL A 1173 -40.22 -17.49 -25.29
C VAL A 1173 -40.34 -17.48 -26.82
N THR A 1174 -40.16 -18.63 -27.47
CA THR A 1174 -40.30 -18.76 -28.93
C THR A 1174 -41.71 -18.39 -29.39
N SER A 1175 -42.73 -18.86 -28.66
CA SER A 1175 -44.14 -18.55 -28.94
C SER A 1175 -44.42 -17.05 -28.79
N LEU A 1176 -43.87 -16.41 -27.76
CA LEU A 1176 -43.99 -14.97 -27.55
C LEU A 1176 -43.34 -14.16 -28.68
N CYS A 1177 -42.10 -14.49 -29.06
CA CYS A 1177 -41.43 -13.82 -30.19
C CYS A 1177 -42.20 -14.02 -31.51
N ALA A 1178 -42.74 -15.21 -31.75
CA ALA A 1178 -43.54 -15.52 -32.93
C ALA A 1178 -44.85 -14.70 -32.97
N GLN A 1179 -45.49 -14.45 -31.82
CA GLN A 1179 -46.69 -13.61 -31.72
C GLN A 1179 -46.44 -12.18 -32.23
N TYR A 1180 -45.23 -11.65 -32.04
CA TYR A 1180 -44.82 -10.32 -32.49
C TYR A 1180 -44.03 -10.34 -33.82
N SER A 1181 -43.99 -11.49 -34.52
CA SER A 1181 -43.22 -11.67 -35.78
C SER A 1181 -41.71 -11.37 -35.65
N ASN A 1182 -41.12 -11.62 -34.48
CA ASN A 1182 -39.69 -11.47 -34.24
C ASN A 1182 -38.95 -12.80 -34.38
N THR A 1183 -37.83 -12.81 -35.12
CA THR A 1183 -36.98 -14.00 -35.36
C THR A 1183 -35.63 -13.94 -34.66
N ASN A 1184 -35.34 -12.87 -33.91
CA ASN A 1184 -34.03 -12.57 -33.34
C ASN A 1184 -33.86 -13.20 -31.95
N ILE A 1185 -33.99 -14.53 -31.89
CA ILE A 1185 -33.94 -15.32 -30.65
C ILE A 1185 -32.79 -16.33 -30.68
N ARG A 1186 -32.04 -16.44 -29.57
CA ARG A 1186 -31.07 -17.50 -29.33
C ARG A 1186 -31.18 -18.07 -27.92
N PHE A 1187 -30.80 -19.32 -27.75
CA PHE A 1187 -30.74 -20.01 -26.46
C PHE A 1187 -29.31 -20.46 -26.20
N VAL A 1188 -28.86 -20.36 -24.96
CA VAL A 1188 -27.55 -20.83 -24.49
C VAL A 1188 -27.73 -21.65 -23.23
N SER A 1189 -26.85 -22.65 -23.03
CA SER A 1189 -26.98 -23.62 -21.93
C SER A 1189 -26.61 -23.04 -20.56
N CYS A 1190 -25.63 -22.12 -20.51
CA CYS A 1190 -25.13 -21.57 -19.25
C CYS A 1190 -24.63 -20.11 -19.38
N PRO A 1191 -24.51 -19.37 -18.26
CA PRO A 1191 -24.09 -17.97 -18.26
C PRO A 1191 -22.72 -17.72 -18.92
N GLN A 1192 -21.81 -18.70 -18.83
CA GLN A 1192 -20.46 -18.59 -19.37
C GLN A 1192 -20.47 -18.45 -20.90
N VAL A 1193 -21.43 -19.07 -21.58
CA VAL A 1193 -21.60 -18.94 -23.04
C VAL A 1193 -22.01 -17.51 -23.41
N LEU A 1194 -22.97 -16.93 -22.68
CA LEU A 1194 -23.39 -15.55 -22.90
C LEU A 1194 -22.24 -14.56 -22.65
N LEU A 1195 -21.49 -14.75 -21.57
CA LEU A 1195 -20.30 -13.93 -21.25
C LEU A 1195 -19.20 -14.09 -22.30
N GLY A 1196 -18.93 -15.31 -22.77
CA GLY A 1196 -17.99 -15.57 -23.86
C GLY A 1196 -18.41 -14.87 -25.16
N ALA A 1197 -19.71 -14.89 -25.47
CA ALA A 1197 -20.25 -14.19 -26.63
C ALA A 1197 -20.15 -12.67 -26.52
N MET A 1198 -20.43 -12.10 -25.34
CA MET A 1198 -20.22 -10.67 -25.07
C MET A 1198 -18.76 -10.25 -25.22
N ALA A 1199 -17.83 -11.07 -24.68
CA ALA A 1199 -16.39 -10.83 -24.82
C ALA A 1199 -15.96 -10.83 -26.30
N ALA A 1200 -16.39 -11.82 -27.08
CA ALA A 1200 -16.08 -11.92 -28.51
C ALA A 1200 -16.70 -10.77 -29.35
N ALA A 1201 -17.94 -10.39 -29.06
CA ALA A 1201 -18.63 -9.28 -29.75
C ALA A 1201 -17.88 -7.95 -29.55
N THR A 1202 -17.33 -7.73 -28.35
CA THR A 1202 -16.57 -6.53 -27.98
C THR A 1202 -15.29 -6.36 -28.80
N VAL A 1203 -14.73 -7.44 -29.37
CA VAL A 1203 -13.50 -7.43 -30.19
C VAL A 1203 -13.79 -7.15 -31.66
N LYS A 1204 -14.88 -7.70 -32.22
CA LYS A 1204 -15.17 -7.63 -33.66
C LYS A 1204 -15.58 -6.23 -34.16
N GLU A 1205 -16.08 -5.33 -33.31
CA GLU A 1205 -16.30 -3.93 -33.69
C GLU A 1205 -14.99 -3.19 -34.01
N LEU A 1206 -13.88 -3.53 -33.34
CA LEU A 1206 -12.59 -2.88 -33.53
C LEU A 1206 -11.99 -3.16 -34.92
N THR A 1207 -12.22 -4.35 -35.47
CA THR A 1207 -11.78 -4.72 -36.83
C THR A 1207 -12.58 -4.03 -37.94
N ARG A 1208 -13.83 -3.62 -37.69
CA ARG A 1208 -14.67 -2.85 -38.64
C ARG A 1208 -14.35 -1.34 -38.61
N GLY A 1209 -13.91 -0.79 -37.48
CA GLY A 1209 -13.58 0.63 -37.34
C GLY A 1209 -12.33 1.12 -38.09
N GLY A 1210 -11.50 0.19 -38.60
CA GLY A 1210 -10.27 0.51 -39.34
C GLY A 1210 -10.44 0.69 -40.86
N SER A 1211 -11.63 0.47 -41.42
CA SER A 1211 -11.86 0.44 -42.88
C SER A 1211 -12.87 1.47 -43.38
N ASN A 1212 -12.87 2.69 -42.82
CA ASN A 1212 -13.65 3.81 -43.36
C ASN A 1212 -12.74 5.00 -43.69
N GLU A 1213 -11.88 4.84 -44.70
CA GLU A 1213 -11.39 5.97 -45.50
C GLU A 1213 -12.28 6.10 -46.76
N THR A 1214 -13.15 7.13 -46.71
CA THR A 1214 -13.61 7.94 -47.85
C THR A 1214 -13.77 7.28 -49.22
N SER A 1215 -15.01 6.95 -49.58
CA SER A 1215 -15.46 6.93 -50.99
C SER A 1215 -16.68 7.83 -51.17
N PHE A 1216 -16.41 9.14 -51.30
CA PHE A 1216 -17.36 10.08 -51.90
C PHE A 1216 -16.78 10.63 -53.21
N ARG A 1217 -17.46 10.26 -54.30
CA ARG A 1217 -17.56 10.86 -55.65
C ARG A 1217 -16.31 10.90 -56.56
N LEU A 1218 -16.48 10.33 -57.76
CA LEU A 1218 -16.64 11.08 -59.01
C LEU A 1218 -17.19 10.17 -60.14
N ASP A 1219 -18.31 10.63 -60.71
CA ASP A 1219 -18.89 10.47 -62.06
C ASP A 1219 -18.42 9.35 -63.01
N GLN A 1220 -19.39 8.59 -63.54
CA GLN A 1220 -19.71 8.60 -64.98
C GLN A 1220 -21.07 7.93 -65.28
N ASP A 1221 -21.91 8.71 -65.97
CA ASP A 1221 -23.22 8.48 -66.63
C ASP A 1221 -24.48 8.19 -65.80
#